data_AF-A0AAP6BBN9-F1
#
_entry.id   AF-A0AAP6BBN9-F1
#
_cell.length_a   1.000
_cell.length_b   1.000
_cell.length_c   1.000
_cell.angle_alpha   90.00
_cell.angle_beta   90.00
_cell.angle_gamma   90.00
#
_symmetry.space_group_name_H-M   'P 1'
#
loop_
_entity.id
_entity.type
_entity.pdbx_description
1 polymer ?
#
loop_
_entity_poly.entity_id
_entity_poly.type
_entity_poly.pdbx_seq_one_letter_code
_entity_poly.pdbx_strand_id
1 'polypeptide(L)'
;MNGNLAEVIDLPARPELDLSAWAAWLKSQLLEDWRQGEWDGGSWLFTGDLDSDKTVAWPCIIDTCPVVHKSRNRRCKSCEDHFRLSGLTEEEFSATYRPSRNRVHMRASLCTVERDGARCQRELHSKGLCRGHSMRWIKASRAADKRRPFDGTLEEWIRDVAEPLGAWPDCNVAGCPLEQVTLTSGLCRIHYQWWSKHKGAVKVADLDAWIEHQTSYLASHQFSLAPLSDIARLEVLYALQQRDLRTRVIQPSVIRPVIRELTGVGCLLTAKPETFSPAGWHEVSNRMALLRDIAWIIERGQEQFTGIKPTDKLIWDMRAVNGPIGHRPGRSGSGSRSVKVDFTVIKQPWLRDALMEWARSTQPDSNRFRRRLEACVLTSTVLHRQPGGGLDPSQARFADMSLVVAGFRAMTKKDGNLFAGKHRADCLSMLHNVLDFGRRAGLLNDLHGTFGRHKSLRIVREESNEDEIGKAIPESVIRQLDGRLDGFDVGFRYRGYAEADIAAMFQAVYRVLRDTGRRPWEVVSLKRNCLEFAGNDIFLIWNNNKGKRLKRRLPITRDTAEDIQRWAAHRDGLLTPKRSEPYLFPAISDDGKYPHLTSSYLERAMRQWVQLLDRVDSEGTGRDGLPVPFDKDKIFPYAFRHSYAQRHADANVPIDVLKELMDHKSADTTARYYKVSLKRKLEAVKTMRLHVVDRHGNPAPMTSNRAYEMRSVAVPFGGCTEPSNVKAGGHACPIRFQCADCGFYRPDPSYLAAIEDQIRDLKADKETALAMGTDEYVIRNLQDQINSFKKVAANMHEQIEALPEKEREELMESVKVLRKSRAARGRMMLPLTVIRPGESSA
;
A
#
# COMPACT_ATOMS: atom_id res chain seq x y z
N MET A 1 0.15 26.21 16.78
CA MET A 1 1.50 26.77 16.89
C MET A 1 1.60 27.88 15.88
N ASN A 2 1.66 29.12 16.36
CA ASN A 2 1.75 30.34 15.56
C ASN A 2 3.04 30.30 14.74
N GLY A 3 2.93 30.01 13.44
CA GLY A 3 4.06 30.07 12.52
C GLY A 3 4.39 31.53 12.27
N ASN A 4 5.35 32.05 13.03
CA ASN A 4 5.83 33.41 12.90
C ASN A 4 6.46 33.57 11.50
N LEU A 5 6.02 34.59 10.75
CA LEU A 5 6.55 34.94 9.42
C LEU A 5 8.07 35.21 9.42
N ALA A 6 8.65 35.46 10.60
CA ALA A 6 10.08 35.61 10.82
C ALA A 6 10.91 34.33 10.56
N GLU A 7 10.32 33.12 10.56
CA GLU A 7 11.06 31.88 10.25
C GLU A 7 11.27 31.63 8.74
N VAL A 8 10.78 32.53 7.88
CA VAL A 8 10.69 32.22 6.44
C VAL A 8 12.01 32.44 5.70
N ILE A 9 12.90 33.34 6.11
CA ILE A 9 14.25 33.49 5.55
C ILE A 9 15.16 34.07 6.66
N ASP A 10 15.66 33.23 7.56
CA ASP A 10 16.87 33.56 8.32
C ASP A 10 18.06 32.91 7.60
N LEU A 11 18.55 33.60 6.57
CA LEU A 11 19.76 33.20 5.86
C LEU A 11 20.95 33.77 6.62
N PRO A 12 21.93 32.95 7.04
CA PRO A 12 23.18 33.49 7.56
C PRO A 12 23.78 34.44 6.51
N ALA A 13 24.50 35.48 6.92
CA ALA A 13 25.22 36.37 6.01
C ALA A 13 26.03 35.54 5.00
N ARG A 14 25.60 35.55 3.73
CA ARG A 14 26.22 34.82 2.63
C ARG A 14 27.15 35.78 1.89
N PRO A 15 28.28 35.30 1.34
CA PRO A 15 29.17 36.12 0.52
C PRO A 15 28.36 36.79 -0.61
N GLU A 16 28.80 37.98 -1.04
CA GLU A 16 28.18 38.71 -2.15
C GLU A 16 27.97 37.76 -3.34
N LEU A 17 26.70 37.53 -3.69
CA LEU A 17 26.34 36.66 -4.81
C LEU A 17 26.67 37.42 -6.10
N ASP A 18 27.60 36.89 -6.90
CA ASP A 18 27.81 37.38 -8.26
C ASP A 18 26.55 37.08 -9.11
N LEU A 19 25.72 38.10 -9.28
CA LEU A 19 24.46 38.02 -10.02
C LEU A 19 24.69 37.71 -11.51
N SER A 20 25.83 38.08 -12.07
CA SER A 20 26.18 37.79 -13.47
C SER A 20 26.50 36.31 -13.64
N ALA A 21 27.33 35.76 -12.74
CA ALA A 21 27.61 34.32 -12.71
C ALA A 21 26.36 33.49 -12.42
N TRP A 22 25.49 33.94 -11.53
CA TRP A 22 24.20 33.32 -11.25
C TRP A 22 23.29 33.30 -12.48
N ALA A 23 23.17 34.43 -13.19
CA ALA A 23 22.38 34.51 -14.41
C ALA A 23 22.91 33.57 -15.52
N ALA A 24 24.23 33.52 -15.69
CA ALA A 24 24.88 32.61 -16.65
C ALA A 24 24.60 31.14 -16.28
N TRP A 25 24.70 30.80 -14.99
CA TRP A 25 24.36 29.46 -14.52
C TRP A 25 22.89 29.13 -14.78
N LEU A 26 21.95 30.02 -14.42
CA LEU A 26 20.52 29.81 -14.67
C LEU A 26 20.25 29.54 -16.15
N LYS A 27 20.80 30.37 -17.05
CA LYS A 27 20.67 30.18 -18.51
C LYS A 27 21.18 28.81 -18.96
N SER A 28 22.30 28.34 -18.40
CA SER A 28 22.83 26.99 -18.70
C SER A 28 21.94 25.84 -18.23
N GLN A 29 21.05 26.09 -17.27
CA GLN A 29 20.12 25.09 -16.72
C GLN A 29 18.72 25.16 -17.34
N LEU A 30 18.43 26.18 -18.15
CA LEU A 30 17.14 26.31 -18.81
C LEU A 30 17.01 25.29 -19.94
N LEU A 31 15.81 24.71 -20.05
CA LEU A 31 15.43 23.85 -21.16
C LEU A 31 14.99 24.74 -22.33
N GLU A 32 15.72 24.68 -23.45
CA GLU A 32 15.40 25.44 -24.67
C GLU A 32 14.05 24.99 -25.28
N ASP A 33 13.83 23.69 -25.37
CA ASP A 33 12.57 23.09 -25.90
C ASP A 33 11.48 22.91 -24.84
N TRP A 34 11.48 23.73 -23.77
CA TRP A 34 10.45 23.59 -22.74
C TRP A 34 9.06 23.84 -23.33
N ARG A 35 8.20 22.82 -23.26
CA ARG A 35 6.78 22.96 -23.65
C ARG A 35 6.64 23.50 -25.07
N GLN A 36 7.28 22.83 -26.03
CA GLN A 36 7.25 23.17 -27.46
C GLN A 36 5.83 23.49 -27.95
N GLY A 37 5.67 24.64 -28.60
CA GLY A 37 4.38 25.14 -29.07
C GLY A 37 3.53 25.87 -28.02
N GLU A 38 3.79 25.66 -26.72
CA GLU A 38 3.13 26.40 -25.63
C GLU A 38 4.02 27.56 -25.12
N TRP A 39 5.34 27.44 -25.11
CA TRP A 39 6.27 28.48 -24.62
C TRP A 39 6.89 29.29 -25.76
N ASP A 40 6.83 30.62 -25.67
CA ASP A 40 7.56 31.56 -26.52
C ASP A 40 8.57 32.36 -25.68
N GLY A 41 9.85 32.02 -25.84
CA GLY A 41 10.95 32.68 -25.15
C GLY A 41 11.20 34.12 -25.60
N GLY A 42 10.78 34.50 -26.81
CA GLY A 42 10.96 35.86 -27.33
C GLY A 42 10.02 36.87 -26.65
N SER A 43 8.76 36.48 -26.44
CA SER A 43 7.76 37.32 -25.74
C SER A 43 7.59 36.97 -24.26
N TRP A 44 8.35 36.00 -23.74
CA TRP A 44 8.22 35.46 -22.39
C TRP A 44 6.79 35.02 -22.06
N LEU A 45 6.09 34.46 -23.05
CA LEU A 45 4.68 34.12 -23.00
C LEU A 45 4.51 32.60 -23.01
N PHE A 46 3.79 32.08 -22.02
CA PHE A 46 3.25 30.74 -22.05
C PHE A 46 1.80 30.77 -22.53
N THR A 47 1.47 29.99 -23.54
CA THR A 47 0.14 29.75 -24.07
C THR A 47 -0.18 28.26 -23.97
N GLY A 48 -0.91 27.89 -22.92
CA GLY A 48 -1.22 26.49 -22.67
C GLY A 48 -2.12 25.86 -23.72
N ASP A 49 -1.74 24.69 -24.21
CA ASP A 49 -2.54 23.84 -25.09
C ASP A 49 -3.77 23.31 -24.33
N LEU A 50 -4.95 23.60 -24.84
CA LEU A 50 -6.23 23.24 -24.22
C LEU A 50 -6.59 21.77 -24.39
N ASP A 51 -5.96 21.09 -25.36
CA ASP A 51 -6.12 19.65 -25.60
C ASP A 51 -5.16 18.81 -24.74
N SER A 52 -4.17 19.47 -24.13
CA SER A 52 -3.16 18.85 -23.28
C SER A 52 -3.62 18.73 -21.82
N ASP A 53 -3.70 17.50 -21.31
CA ASP A 53 -3.95 17.21 -19.89
C ASP A 53 -2.85 17.72 -18.94
N LYS A 54 -1.74 18.23 -19.48
CA LYS A 54 -0.63 18.81 -18.73
C LYS A 54 -0.81 20.30 -18.45
N THR A 55 -1.87 20.92 -18.94
CA THR A 55 -2.22 22.33 -18.72
C THR A 55 -3.61 22.40 -18.07
N VAL A 56 -3.68 22.98 -16.87
CA VAL A 56 -4.95 23.07 -16.10
C VAL A 56 -5.76 24.27 -16.58
N ALA A 57 -6.28 24.14 -17.79
CA ALA A 57 -7.19 25.06 -18.43
C ALA A 57 -8.01 24.29 -19.46
N TRP A 58 -9.33 24.45 -19.45
CA TRP A 58 -10.24 23.74 -20.34
C TRP A 58 -11.27 24.68 -20.92
N PRO A 59 -11.74 24.44 -22.16
CA PRO A 59 -12.85 25.17 -22.73
C PRO A 59 -14.13 24.92 -21.91
N CYS A 60 -15.07 25.85 -22.01
CA CYS A 60 -16.42 25.65 -21.52
C CYS A 60 -17.08 24.52 -22.32
N ILE A 61 -17.85 23.65 -21.67
CA ILE A 61 -18.57 22.54 -22.34
C ILE A 61 -19.66 23.01 -23.32
N ILE A 62 -19.96 24.31 -23.35
CA ILE A 62 -20.87 24.89 -24.35
C ILE A 62 -19.99 25.27 -25.53
N ASP A 63 -20.11 24.57 -26.66
CA ASP A 63 -19.23 24.72 -27.84
C ASP A 63 -19.17 26.16 -28.37
N THR A 64 -20.28 26.88 -28.26
CA THR A 64 -20.37 28.29 -28.68
C THR A 64 -19.81 29.29 -27.67
N CYS A 65 -19.33 28.81 -26.52
CA CYS A 65 -18.75 29.63 -25.47
C CYS A 65 -17.22 29.62 -25.54
N PRO A 66 -16.56 30.73 -25.91
CA PRO A 66 -15.10 30.80 -26.06
C PRO A 66 -14.35 30.88 -24.72
N VAL A 67 -15.03 30.65 -23.59
CA VAL A 67 -14.46 30.84 -22.26
C VAL A 67 -13.62 29.64 -21.86
N VAL A 68 -12.35 29.90 -21.57
CA VAL A 68 -11.45 28.93 -20.94
C VAL A 68 -11.45 29.12 -19.43
N HIS A 69 -11.55 28.03 -18.69
CA HIS A 69 -11.61 28.03 -17.22
C HIS A 69 -10.89 26.81 -16.61
N LYS A 70 -10.88 26.73 -15.28
CA LYS A 70 -10.04 25.78 -14.52
C LYS A 70 -10.70 24.43 -14.22
N SER A 71 -11.86 24.13 -14.80
CA SER A 71 -12.62 22.91 -14.48
C SER A 71 -12.94 22.12 -15.75
N ARG A 72 -12.39 20.90 -15.83
CA ARG A 72 -12.60 19.98 -16.95
C ARG A 72 -14.07 19.55 -17.05
N ASN A 73 -14.59 19.46 -18.26
CA ASN A 73 -15.95 19.00 -18.59
C ASN A 73 -17.05 19.74 -17.78
N ARG A 74 -16.91 21.06 -17.62
CA ARG A 74 -17.82 21.90 -16.84
C ARG A 74 -18.17 23.16 -17.62
N ARG A 75 -19.35 23.71 -17.37
CA ARG A 75 -19.72 25.06 -17.82
C ARG A 75 -18.89 26.10 -17.08
N CYS A 76 -18.54 27.20 -17.75
CA CYS A 76 -18.02 28.37 -17.05
C CYS A 76 -19.12 28.95 -16.13
N LYS A 77 -18.72 29.72 -15.10
CA LYS A 77 -19.67 30.27 -14.10
C LYS A 77 -20.87 30.97 -14.74
N SER A 78 -20.66 31.79 -15.77
CA SER A 78 -21.76 32.50 -16.42
C SER A 78 -22.70 31.56 -17.20
N CYS A 79 -22.20 30.56 -17.91
CA CYS A 79 -23.05 29.58 -18.57
C CYS A 79 -23.80 28.71 -17.55
N GLU A 80 -23.15 28.39 -16.43
CA GLU A 80 -23.75 27.68 -15.31
C GLU A 80 -24.88 28.50 -14.65
N ASP A 81 -24.67 29.79 -14.42
CA ASP A 81 -25.68 30.68 -13.86
C ASP A 81 -26.88 30.83 -14.83
N HIS A 82 -26.64 30.94 -16.13
CA HIS A 82 -27.72 30.97 -17.13
C HIS A 82 -28.45 29.63 -17.27
N PHE A 83 -27.75 28.50 -17.17
CA PHE A 83 -28.36 27.18 -17.16
C PHE A 83 -29.34 27.04 -15.99
N ARG A 84 -28.90 27.41 -14.77
CA ARG A 84 -29.75 27.39 -13.57
C ARG A 84 -31.00 28.26 -13.69
N LEU A 85 -30.90 29.38 -14.40
CA LEU A 85 -32.03 30.29 -14.63
C LEU A 85 -32.93 29.87 -15.80
N SER A 86 -32.49 28.96 -16.66
CA SER A 86 -33.21 28.59 -17.88
C SER A 86 -34.36 27.60 -17.64
N GLY A 87 -34.25 26.75 -16.62
CA GLY A 87 -35.19 25.64 -16.39
C GLY A 87 -35.13 24.51 -17.44
N LEU A 88 -34.20 24.58 -18.41
CA LEU A 88 -34.02 23.57 -19.46
C LEU A 88 -33.26 22.35 -18.94
N THR A 89 -33.39 21.23 -19.64
CA THR A 89 -32.49 20.07 -19.45
C THR A 89 -31.07 20.39 -19.92
N GLU A 90 -30.10 19.58 -19.51
CA GLU A 90 -28.68 19.76 -19.87
C GLU A 90 -28.47 19.65 -21.39
N GLU A 91 -29.17 18.73 -22.04
CA GLU A 91 -29.14 18.51 -23.49
C GLU A 91 -29.74 19.71 -24.25
N GLU A 92 -30.94 20.15 -23.85
CA GLU A 92 -31.64 21.27 -24.50
C GLU A 92 -30.86 22.58 -24.37
N PHE A 93 -30.33 22.87 -23.18
CA PHE A 93 -29.55 24.07 -22.94
C PHE A 93 -28.27 24.07 -23.79
N SER A 94 -27.57 22.94 -23.86
CA SER A 94 -26.32 22.85 -24.62
C SER A 94 -26.54 23.00 -26.12
N ALA A 95 -27.66 22.47 -26.65
CA ALA A 95 -28.02 22.61 -28.05
C ALA A 95 -28.42 24.05 -28.43
N THR A 96 -29.22 24.72 -27.58
CA THR A 96 -29.92 25.97 -27.93
C THR A 96 -29.24 27.23 -27.43
N TYR A 97 -28.55 27.19 -26.28
CA TYR A 97 -27.98 28.38 -25.67
C TYR A 97 -26.80 28.92 -26.48
N ARG A 98 -26.82 30.23 -26.74
CA ARG A 98 -25.74 30.96 -27.39
C ARG A 98 -25.35 32.14 -26.50
N PRO A 99 -24.17 32.10 -25.82
CA PRO A 99 -23.79 33.17 -24.91
C PRO A 99 -23.49 34.46 -25.68
N SER A 100 -24.28 35.51 -25.47
CA SER A 100 -23.94 36.86 -25.91
C SER A 100 -22.93 37.48 -24.97
N ARG A 101 -21.72 37.78 -25.47
CA ARG A 101 -20.63 38.35 -24.67
C ARG A 101 -20.38 39.80 -25.06
N ASN A 102 -20.57 40.71 -24.11
CA ASN A 102 -20.24 42.13 -24.28
C ASN A 102 -18.72 42.44 -24.22
N ARG A 103 -17.88 41.44 -23.92
CA ARG A 103 -16.42 41.55 -23.89
C ARG A 103 -15.80 40.27 -24.46
N VAL A 104 -15.18 40.36 -25.63
CA VAL A 104 -14.44 39.23 -26.24
C VAL A 104 -13.02 39.24 -25.66
N HIS A 105 -12.54 38.07 -25.23
CA HIS A 105 -11.32 37.90 -24.41
C HIS A 105 -10.19 37.12 -25.10
N MET A 106 -10.24 37.02 -26.43
CA MET A 106 -9.14 36.67 -27.35
C MET A 106 -9.33 37.48 -28.64
N ARG A 107 -8.34 37.47 -29.55
CA ARG A 107 -8.32 38.19 -30.84
C ARG A 107 -9.74 38.45 -31.30
N ALA A 108 -10.17 39.71 -31.20
CA ALA A 108 -11.60 39.99 -31.21
C ALA A 108 -12.16 39.48 -32.54
N SER A 109 -13.35 38.87 -32.53
CA SER A 109 -14.06 38.60 -33.77
C SER A 109 -14.01 39.85 -34.66
N LEU A 110 -13.89 39.71 -35.97
CA LEU A 110 -13.86 40.89 -36.82
C LEU A 110 -15.19 41.63 -36.73
N CYS A 111 -15.13 42.95 -36.90
CA CYS A 111 -16.32 43.78 -37.02
C CYS A 111 -17.33 43.18 -38.01
N THR A 112 -18.61 43.31 -37.68
CA THR A 112 -19.73 42.79 -38.47
C THR A 112 -20.08 43.64 -39.68
N VAL A 113 -19.43 44.80 -39.86
CA VAL A 113 -19.65 45.65 -41.04
C VAL A 113 -19.06 44.97 -42.27
N GLU A 114 -19.94 44.73 -43.24
CA GLU A 114 -19.63 44.19 -44.55
C GLU A 114 -20.41 44.98 -45.60
N ARG A 115 -19.73 45.40 -46.66
CA ARG A 115 -20.33 46.14 -47.77
C ARG A 115 -19.66 45.71 -49.07
N ASP A 116 -20.45 45.49 -50.11
CA ASP A 116 -19.98 45.12 -51.45
C ASP A 116 -18.97 43.95 -51.47
N GLY A 117 -19.21 42.96 -50.59
CA GLY A 117 -18.34 41.78 -50.42
C GLY A 117 -17.03 42.03 -49.67
N ALA A 118 -16.75 43.26 -49.23
CA ALA A 118 -15.61 43.59 -48.38
C ALA A 118 -16.04 43.63 -46.91
N ARG A 119 -15.33 42.88 -46.06
CA ARG A 119 -15.56 42.87 -44.61
C ARG A 119 -14.56 43.77 -43.89
N CYS A 120 -15.02 44.50 -42.89
CA CYS A 120 -14.17 45.29 -42.01
C CYS A 120 -13.15 44.38 -41.30
N GLN A 121 -11.86 44.72 -41.43
CA GLN A 121 -10.74 43.94 -40.91
C GLN A 121 -10.34 44.34 -39.49
N ARG A 122 -11.05 45.30 -38.87
CA ARG A 122 -10.74 45.78 -37.52
C ARG A 122 -11.41 44.94 -36.44
N GLU A 123 -10.76 44.88 -35.30
CA GLU A 123 -11.21 44.15 -34.11
C GLU A 123 -12.55 44.68 -33.58
N LEU A 124 -13.45 43.76 -33.25
CA LEU A 124 -14.70 44.04 -32.57
C LEU A 124 -14.47 44.74 -31.23
N HIS A 125 -15.18 45.84 -31.01
CA HIS A 125 -15.14 46.62 -29.77
C HIS A 125 -16.43 46.48 -28.97
N SER A 126 -17.59 46.73 -29.58
CA SER A 126 -18.89 46.73 -28.90
C SER A 126 -20.04 46.63 -29.89
N LYS A 127 -21.10 45.88 -29.53
CA LYS A 127 -22.34 45.75 -30.35
C LYS A 127 -22.08 45.32 -31.81
N GLY A 128 -21.21 44.34 -32.04
CA GLY A 128 -20.84 43.92 -33.40
C GLY A 128 -19.86 44.87 -34.14
N LEU A 129 -19.62 46.07 -33.62
CA LEU A 129 -18.81 47.09 -34.30
C LEU A 129 -17.37 47.20 -33.78
N CYS A 130 -16.42 47.51 -34.67
CA CYS A 130 -15.10 48.00 -34.27
C CYS A 130 -15.21 49.37 -33.60
N ARG A 131 -14.14 49.84 -32.95
CA ARG A 131 -14.16 51.16 -32.27
C ARG A 131 -14.45 52.31 -33.24
N GLY A 132 -13.90 52.26 -34.45
CA GLY A 132 -14.13 53.27 -35.49
C GLY A 132 -15.61 53.37 -35.86
N HIS A 133 -16.24 52.24 -36.16
CA HIS A 133 -17.67 52.16 -36.46
C HIS A 133 -18.54 52.48 -35.25
N SER A 134 -18.18 52.02 -34.04
CA SER A 134 -18.93 52.36 -32.83
C SER A 134 -18.94 53.86 -32.57
N MET A 135 -17.84 54.58 -32.81
CA MET A 135 -17.78 56.04 -32.66
C MET A 135 -18.58 56.75 -33.76
N ARG A 136 -18.52 56.27 -35.01
CA ARG A 136 -19.32 56.80 -36.12
C ARG A 136 -20.81 56.59 -35.88
N TRP A 137 -21.21 55.42 -35.41
CA TRP A 137 -22.58 55.11 -35.00
C TRP A 137 -23.04 56.02 -33.86
N ILE A 138 -22.27 56.16 -32.78
CA ILE A 138 -22.62 57.07 -31.67
C ILE A 138 -22.81 58.51 -32.18
N LYS A 139 -21.96 58.97 -33.11
CA LYS A 139 -22.08 60.31 -33.72
C LYS A 139 -23.32 60.42 -34.61
N ALA A 140 -23.66 59.36 -35.35
CA ALA A 140 -24.84 59.32 -36.22
C ALA A 140 -26.17 59.13 -35.45
N SER A 141 -26.14 58.47 -34.29
CA SER A 141 -27.33 58.06 -33.54
C SER A 141 -27.70 58.98 -32.38
N ARG A 142 -26.82 59.91 -31.98
CA ARG A 142 -27.05 60.84 -30.85
C ARG A 142 -28.17 61.83 -31.17
N ALA A 143 -29.22 61.81 -30.34
CA ALA A 143 -30.40 62.68 -30.44
C ALA A 143 -30.22 64.10 -29.86
N ALA A 144 -29.09 64.38 -29.18
CA ALA A 144 -28.87 65.66 -28.49
C ALA A 144 -28.50 66.82 -29.44
N ASP A 145 -28.00 66.52 -30.65
CA ASP A 145 -27.91 67.49 -31.73
C ASP A 145 -29.21 67.45 -32.54
N LYS A 146 -29.88 68.60 -32.74
CA LYS A 146 -31.13 68.73 -33.54
C LYS A 146 -30.98 68.35 -35.04
N ARG A 147 -29.87 67.71 -35.41
CA ARG A 147 -29.59 67.09 -36.70
C ARG A 147 -29.13 65.67 -36.41
N ARG A 148 -30.06 64.73 -36.25
CA ARG A 148 -29.75 63.29 -36.24
C ARG A 148 -29.29 62.94 -37.67
N PRO A 149 -28.00 62.67 -37.94
CA PRO A 149 -27.54 62.46 -39.31
C PRO A 149 -28.05 61.15 -39.93
N PHE A 150 -28.54 60.23 -39.08
CA PHE A 150 -29.14 58.97 -39.49
C PHE A 150 -30.30 58.62 -38.56
N ASP A 151 -31.49 58.48 -39.12
CA ASP A 151 -32.72 58.12 -38.40
C ASP A 151 -33.11 56.67 -38.72
N GLY A 152 -32.43 55.73 -38.06
CA GLY A 152 -32.62 54.30 -38.26
C GLY A 152 -32.00 53.46 -37.14
N THR A 153 -32.13 52.14 -37.26
CA THR A 153 -31.56 51.13 -36.35
C THR A 153 -30.06 50.94 -36.58
N LEU A 154 -29.38 50.26 -35.65
CA LEU A 154 -27.96 49.94 -35.80
C LEU A 154 -27.74 49.01 -37.00
N GLU A 155 -28.65 48.07 -37.23
CA GLU A 155 -28.63 47.10 -38.31
C GLU A 155 -28.75 47.79 -39.67
N GLU A 156 -29.66 48.74 -39.81
CA GLU A 156 -29.81 49.57 -41.03
C GLU A 156 -28.57 50.44 -41.27
N TRP A 157 -28.00 51.02 -40.22
CA TRP A 157 -26.76 51.79 -40.35
C TRP A 157 -25.56 50.94 -40.80
N ILE A 158 -25.45 49.73 -40.27
CA ILE A 158 -24.40 48.77 -40.67
C ILE A 158 -24.55 48.42 -42.14
N ARG A 159 -25.78 48.15 -42.61
CA ARG A 159 -26.07 47.74 -43.98
C ARG A 159 -25.89 48.89 -44.99
N ASP A 160 -26.38 50.08 -44.66
CA ASP A 160 -26.60 51.13 -45.67
C ASP A 160 -25.53 52.23 -45.64
N VAL A 161 -24.85 52.42 -44.50
CA VAL A 161 -23.99 53.59 -44.24
C VAL A 161 -22.55 53.21 -43.92
N ALA A 162 -22.31 52.11 -43.21
CA ALA A 162 -20.99 51.80 -42.68
C ALA A 162 -20.05 51.21 -43.73
N GLU A 163 -18.95 51.91 -44.04
CA GLU A 163 -17.89 51.39 -44.93
C GLU A 163 -16.89 50.49 -44.20
N PRO A 164 -16.48 49.34 -44.75
CA PRO A 164 -15.40 48.49 -44.24
C PRO A 164 -14.10 49.28 -44.01
N LEU A 165 -13.37 48.95 -42.94
CA LEU A 165 -12.10 49.59 -42.61
C LEU A 165 -10.97 48.55 -42.63
N GLY A 166 -9.79 48.95 -43.12
CA GLY A 166 -8.57 48.12 -43.08
C GLY A 166 -8.06 47.90 -41.66
N ALA A 167 -7.30 46.82 -41.48
CA ALA A 167 -6.72 46.40 -40.21
C ALA A 167 -5.78 47.46 -39.62
N TRP A 168 -5.67 47.46 -38.29
CA TRP A 168 -4.61 48.21 -37.61
C TRP A 168 -3.40 47.30 -37.37
N PRO A 169 -2.19 47.88 -37.22
CA PRO A 169 -1.07 47.12 -36.66
C PRO A 169 -1.41 46.60 -35.25
N ASP A 170 -0.76 45.50 -34.86
CA ASP A 170 -0.86 44.93 -33.52
C ASP A 170 -0.17 45.82 -32.48
N CYS A 171 -0.54 45.66 -31.20
CA CYS A 171 0.06 46.37 -30.08
C CYS A 171 1.56 46.07 -29.95
N ASN A 172 2.36 47.10 -29.67
CA ASN A 172 3.82 47.00 -29.48
C ASN A 172 4.22 46.18 -28.23
N VAL A 173 3.29 45.92 -27.30
CA VAL A 173 3.59 45.02 -26.16
C VAL A 173 3.71 43.59 -26.66
N ALA A 174 4.89 43.00 -26.47
CA ALA A 174 5.24 41.66 -26.96
C ALA A 174 4.17 40.61 -26.57
N GLY A 175 3.74 39.81 -27.56
CA GLY A 175 2.74 38.76 -27.38
C GLY A 175 1.31 39.27 -27.12
N CYS A 176 1.03 40.57 -27.26
CA CYS A 176 -0.34 41.10 -27.18
C CYS A 176 -1.08 40.89 -28.51
N PRO A 177 -2.24 40.21 -28.52
CA PRO A 177 -2.97 39.90 -29.75
C PRO A 177 -3.92 41.02 -30.22
N LEU A 178 -3.91 42.19 -29.56
CA LEU A 178 -4.90 43.25 -29.79
C LEU A 178 -4.37 44.34 -30.71
N GLU A 179 -5.25 44.90 -31.52
CA GLU A 179 -4.96 46.02 -32.41
C GLU A 179 -4.68 47.33 -31.64
N GLN A 180 -3.84 48.17 -32.23
CA GLN A 180 -3.58 49.53 -31.74
C GLN A 180 -4.83 50.41 -31.79
N VAL A 181 -4.97 51.33 -30.82
CA VAL A 181 -6.07 52.31 -30.81
C VAL A 181 -5.68 53.64 -31.46
N THR A 182 -4.39 54.00 -31.42
CA THR A 182 -3.81 55.17 -32.11
C THR A 182 -2.42 54.82 -32.64
N LEU A 183 -2.08 55.35 -33.83
CA LEU A 183 -0.73 55.16 -34.42
C LEU A 183 0.36 55.79 -33.55
N THR A 184 0.03 56.85 -32.81
CA THR A 184 1.00 57.65 -32.06
C THR A 184 1.54 56.97 -30.81
N SER A 185 0.81 56.03 -30.23
CA SER A 185 1.24 55.32 -29.03
C SER A 185 1.72 53.90 -29.30
N GLY A 186 1.34 53.31 -30.44
CA GLY A 186 1.63 51.91 -30.73
C GLY A 186 0.94 50.92 -29.77
N LEU A 187 -0.02 51.38 -28.94
CA LEU A 187 -0.66 50.57 -27.89
C LEU A 187 -2.12 50.24 -28.21
N CYS A 188 -2.55 49.05 -27.79
CA CYS A 188 -3.97 48.71 -27.73
C CYS A 188 -4.68 49.54 -26.64
N ARG A 189 -6.02 49.47 -26.60
CA ARG A 189 -6.82 50.23 -25.63
C ARG A 189 -6.43 49.97 -24.18
N ILE A 190 -6.18 48.70 -23.86
CA ILE A 190 -5.91 48.25 -22.50
C ILE A 190 -4.53 48.74 -22.06
N HIS A 191 -3.52 48.53 -22.90
CA HIS A 191 -2.16 48.99 -22.62
C HIS A 191 -2.08 50.51 -22.61
N TYR A 192 -2.78 51.21 -23.49
CA TYR A 192 -2.85 52.67 -23.45
C TYR A 192 -3.43 53.18 -22.12
N GLN A 193 -4.46 52.52 -21.58
CA GLN A 193 -5.02 52.88 -20.27
C GLN A 193 -4.03 52.59 -19.13
N TRP A 194 -3.28 51.50 -19.19
CA TRP A 194 -2.26 51.17 -18.19
C TRP A 194 -1.10 52.15 -18.26
N TRP A 195 -0.63 52.47 -19.47
CA TRP A 195 0.38 53.48 -19.74
C TRP A 195 -0.04 54.86 -19.23
N SER A 196 -1.27 55.30 -19.53
CA SER A 196 -1.78 56.58 -19.08
C SER A 196 -1.81 56.69 -17.55
N LYS A 197 -2.08 55.60 -16.83
CA LYS A 197 -2.01 55.56 -15.37
C LYS A 197 -0.56 55.60 -14.88
N HIS A 198 0.33 54.85 -15.51
CA HIS A 198 1.76 54.82 -15.17
C HIS A 198 2.42 56.19 -15.36
N LYS A 199 2.19 56.82 -16.52
CA LYS A 199 2.67 58.18 -16.83
C LYS A 199 2.16 59.23 -15.83
N GLY A 200 0.96 59.04 -15.26
CA GLY A 200 0.45 59.91 -14.21
C GLY A 200 1.09 59.71 -12.83
N ALA A 201 1.74 58.57 -12.61
CA ALA A 201 2.36 58.20 -11.32
C ALA A 201 3.87 58.44 -11.28
N VAL A 202 4.56 58.46 -12.42
CA VAL A 202 6.03 58.57 -12.52
C VAL A 202 6.43 59.90 -13.17
N LYS A 203 7.44 60.59 -12.59
CA LYS A 203 7.89 61.93 -13.05
C LYS A 203 8.49 61.94 -14.46
N VAL A 204 9.22 60.90 -14.84
CA VAL A 204 9.78 60.71 -16.19
C VAL A 204 9.45 59.28 -16.59
N ALA A 205 8.54 59.12 -17.55
CA ALA A 205 8.10 57.82 -18.02
C ALA A 205 8.54 57.63 -19.47
N ASP A 206 9.40 56.65 -19.69
CA ASP A 206 9.80 56.17 -21.02
C ASP A 206 8.80 55.10 -21.47
N LEU A 207 8.22 55.29 -22.66
CA LEU A 207 7.22 54.38 -23.21
C LEU A 207 7.84 53.05 -23.64
N ASP A 208 9.03 53.07 -24.25
CA ASP A 208 9.66 51.86 -24.78
C ASP A 208 10.14 50.96 -23.63
N ALA A 209 10.76 51.56 -22.61
CA ALA A 209 11.15 50.84 -21.40
C ALA A 209 9.94 50.26 -20.64
N TRP A 210 8.80 50.99 -20.64
CA TRP A 210 7.56 50.49 -20.06
C TRP A 210 6.97 49.33 -20.86
N ILE A 211 6.98 49.42 -22.19
CA ILE A 211 6.49 48.37 -23.10
C ILE A 211 7.27 47.06 -22.88
N GLU A 212 8.59 47.13 -22.75
CA GLU A 212 9.47 45.96 -22.59
C GLU A 212 9.12 45.10 -21.37
N HIS A 213 8.67 45.74 -20.28
CA HIS A 213 8.35 45.08 -19.02
C HIS A 213 6.84 44.92 -18.81
N GLN A 214 6.02 45.09 -19.84
CA GLN A 214 4.57 45.04 -19.69
C GLN A 214 4.00 43.65 -19.99
N THR A 215 3.07 43.17 -19.15
CA THR A 215 2.33 41.94 -19.43
C THR A 215 1.49 42.12 -20.70
N SER A 216 1.52 41.15 -21.61
CA SER A 216 0.55 41.07 -22.69
C SER A 216 -0.89 40.92 -22.17
N TYR A 217 -1.87 41.05 -23.06
CA TYR A 217 -3.24 40.71 -22.71
C TYR A 217 -3.41 39.18 -22.65
N LEU A 218 -3.69 38.62 -21.46
CA LEU A 218 -3.64 37.18 -21.21
C LEU A 218 -5.03 36.52 -21.08
N ALA A 219 -5.34 35.53 -21.92
CA ALA A 219 -6.54 34.68 -21.82
C ALA A 219 -6.33 33.47 -20.90
N SER A 220 -7.29 33.01 -20.10
CA SER A 220 -7.12 32.13 -18.90
C SER A 220 -6.04 31.01 -18.90
N HIS A 221 -5.68 30.42 -20.04
CA HIS A 221 -4.65 29.39 -20.21
C HIS A 221 -3.22 29.93 -20.38
N GLN A 222 -3.03 31.26 -20.39
CA GLN A 222 -1.72 31.89 -20.64
C GLN A 222 -1.05 32.40 -19.36
N PHE A 223 0.24 32.72 -19.36
CA PHE A 223 0.88 33.63 -18.39
C PHE A 223 2.13 34.24 -19.03
N SER A 224 2.58 35.40 -18.56
CA SER A 224 3.77 36.06 -19.10
C SER A 224 4.76 36.41 -18.00
N LEU A 225 6.05 36.15 -18.22
CA LEU A 225 7.15 36.49 -17.33
C LEU A 225 7.81 37.84 -17.67
N ALA A 226 7.41 38.50 -18.77
CA ALA A 226 7.92 39.81 -19.18
C ALA A 226 7.96 40.87 -18.05
N PRO A 227 6.97 40.95 -17.13
CA PRO A 227 6.96 41.96 -16.06
C PRO A 227 7.99 41.78 -14.95
N LEU A 228 8.69 40.66 -14.92
CA LEU A 228 9.74 40.41 -13.94
C LEU A 228 11.03 41.11 -14.39
N SER A 229 11.87 41.48 -13.43
CA SER A 229 13.25 41.92 -13.71
C SER A 229 14.05 40.78 -14.34
N ASP A 230 15.14 41.07 -15.05
CA ASP A 230 15.87 40.06 -15.82
C ASP A 230 16.31 38.85 -15.00
N ILE A 231 16.84 39.05 -13.78
CA ILE A 231 17.25 37.95 -12.91
C ILE A 231 16.04 37.19 -12.37
N ALA A 232 15.04 37.90 -11.83
CA ALA A 232 13.82 37.26 -11.32
C ALA A 232 13.07 36.47 -12.42
N ARG A 233 13.12 36.96 -13.67
CA ARG A 233 12.54 36.32 -14.85
C ARG A 233 13.20 34.96 -15.11
N LEU A 234 14.54 34.90 -15.08
CA LEU A 234 15.31 33.66 -15.21
C LEU A 234 15.06 32.71 -14.03
N GLU A 235 15.04 33.21 -12.80
CA GLU A 235 14.80 32.42 -11.60
C GLU A 235 13.41 31.77 -11.60
N VAL A 236 12.37 32.55 -11.94
CA VAL A 236 11.00 32.05 -12.02
C VAL A 236 10.85 31.07 -13.19
N LEU A 237 11.46 31.35 -14.35
CA LEU A 237 11.43 30.42 -15.48
C LEU A 237 12.09 29.08 -15.10
N TYR A 238 13.31 29.12 -14.55
CA TYR A 238 14.01 27.94 -14.05
C TYR A 238 13.13 27.17 -13.05
N ALA A 239 12.54 27.87 -12.08
CA ALA A 239 11.68 27.26 -11.08
C ALA A 239 10.43 26.59 -11.69
N LEU A 240 9.78 27.23 -12.66
CA LEU A 240 8.62 26.67 -13.36
C LEU A 240 9.00 25.44 -14.18
N GLN A 241 10.14 25.45 -14.88
CA GLN A 241 10.64 24.31 -15.66
C GLN A 241 10.96 23.11 -14.74
N GLN A 242 11.71 23.32 -13.67
CA GLN A 242 12.04 22.26 -12.70
C GLN A 242 10.77 21.72 -12.01
N ARG A 243 9.82 22.61 -11.71
CA ARG A 243 8.53 22.20 -11.17
C ARG A 243 7.76 21.34 -12.18
N ASP A 244 7.72 21.73 -13.45
CA ASP A 244 7.01 20.98 -14.50
C ASP A 244 7.62 19.61 -14.76
N LEU A 245 8.95 19.47 -14.74
CA LEU A 245 9.61 18.17 -14.81
C LEU A 245 9.14 17.21 -13.71
N ARG A 246 8.86 17.76 -12.52
CA ARG A 246 8.41 17.01 -11.34
C ARG A 246 6.91 16.76 -11.29
N THR A 247 6.08 17.76 -11.61
CA THR A 247 4.61 17.66 -11.48
C THR A 247 3.91 17.30 -12.78
N ARG A 248 4.57 17.51 -13.92
CA ARG A 248 4.04 17.34 -15.30
C ARG A 248 2.77 18.13 -15.60
N VAL A 249 2.50 19.17 -14.81
CA VAL A 249 1.25 19.93 -14.82
C VAL A 249 1.53 21.40 -14.52
N ILE A 250 1.04 22.28 -15.40
CA ILE A 250 1.12 23.75 -15.31
C ILE A 250 -0.27 24.33 -15.04
N GLN A 251 -0.35 25.33 -14.14
CA GLN A 251 -1.60 25.97 -13.73
C GLN A 251 -1.53 27.49 -13.96
N PRO A 252 -1.85 27.98 -15.18
CA PRO A 252 -1.72 29.39 -15.52
C PRO A 252 -2.50 30.33 -14.57
N SER A 253 -3.70 29.90 -14.15
CA SER A 253 -4.56 30.66 -13.22
C SER A 253 -3.97 30.89 -11.82
N VAL A 254 -3.03 30.03 -11.38
CA VAL A 254 -2.32 30.17 -10.10
C VAL A 254 -1.01 30.92 -10.27
N ILE A 255 -0.33 30.72 -11.41
CA ILE A 255 0.96 31.34 -11.74
C ILE A 255 0.81 32.85 -11.95
N ARG A 256 -0.24 33.31 -12.65
CA ARG A 256 -0.46 34.73 -12.95
C ARG A 256 -0.46 35.66 -11.73
N PRO A 257 -1.26 35.40 -10.66
CA PRO A 257 -1.21 36.22 -9.45
C PRO A 257 0.19 36.27 -8.84
N VAL A 258 0.91 35.14 -8.81
CA VAL A 258 2.26 35.06 -8.24
C VAL A 258 3.25 35.92 -9.04
N ILE A 259 3.19 35.91 -10.37
CA ILE A 259 4.04 36.79 -11.20
C ILE A 259 3.80 38.27 -10.90
N ARG A 260 2.52 38.66 -10.76
CA ARG A 260 2.15 40.05 -10.44
C ARG A 260 2.69 40.49 -9.08
N GLU A 261 2.75 39.58 -8.12
CA GLU A 261 3.28 39.85 -6.77
C GLU A 261 4.81 39.95 -6.76
N LEU A 262 5.47 39.27 -7.71
CA LEU A 262 6.93 39.32 -7.88
C LEU A 262 7.39 40.49 -8.77
N THR A 263 6.46 41.23 -9.38
CA THR A 263 6.80 42.44 -10.13
C THR A 263 7.48 43.46 -9.22
N GLY A 264 8.65 43.95 -9.63
CA GLY A 264 9.50 44.85 -8.82
C GLY A 264 10.52 44.13 -7.93
N VAL A 265 10.50 42.80 -7.84
CA VAL A 265 11.56 42.02 -7.19
C VAL A 265 12.75 41.88 -8.14
N GLY A 266 13.92 42.37 -7.73
CA GLY A 266 15.14 42.30 -8.54
C GLY A 266 15.76 40.89 -8.61
N CYS A 267 15.77 40.19 -7.47
CA CYS A 267 16.34 38.84 -7.35
C CYS A 267 15.62 38.13 -6.19
N LEU A 268 14.95 37.01 -6.46
CA LEU A 268 14.20 36.27 -5.46
C LEU A 268 15.13 35.61 -4.43
N LEU A 269 16.35 35.23 -4.83
CA LEU A 269 17.31 34.59 -3.94
C LEU A 269 17.81 35.52 -2.81
N THR A 270 17.85 36.83 -3.06
CA THR A 270 18.28 37.84 -2.07
C THR A 270 17.13 38.68 -1.50
N ALA A 271 15.93 38.56 -2.07
CA ALA A 271 14.78 39.32 -1.62
C ALA A 271 14.28 38.81 -0.26
N LYS A 272 13.90 39.75 0.62
CA LYS A 272 13.41 39.40 1.95
C LYS A 272 11.96 38.90 1.85
N PRO A 273 11.50 37.99 2.75
CA PRO A 273 10.14 37.47 2.72
C PRO A 273 9.09 38.57 2.71
N GLU A 274 9.35 39.66 3.44
CA GLU A 274 8.45 40.79 3.60
C GLU A 274 8.28 41.58 2.30
N THR A 275 9.23 41.43 1.35
CA THR A 275 9.20 42.10 0.04
C THR A 275 8.09 41.56 -0.87
N PHE A 276 7.60 40.34 -0.63
CA PHE A 276 6.58 39.68 -1.44
C PHE A 276 5.56 38.90 -0.59
N SER A 277 5.43 39.23 0.71
CA SER A 277 4.44 38.66 1.64
C SER A 277 3.25 39.63 1.81
N PRO A 278 2.11 39.44 1.12
CA PRO A 278 1.04 40.43 1.17
C PRO A 278 0.17 40.22 2.41
N ALA A 279 -0.22 41.32 3.04
CA ALA A 279 -1.28 41.33 4.05
C ALA A 279 -2.58 40.74 3.44
N GLY A 280 -3.22 39.79 4.13
CA GLY A 280 -4.53 39.25 3.75
C GLY A 280 -4.56 37.85 3.14
N TRP A 281 -3.47 37.10 3.20
CA TRP A 281 -3.45 35.69 2.77
C TRP A 281 -3.86 34.76 3.90
N HIS A 282 -4.88 33.93 3.68
CA HIS A 282 -5.19 32.82 4.58
C HIS A 282 -4.07 31.76 4.55
N GLU A 283 -3.82 31.10 5.68
CA GLU A 283 -2.61 30.30 5.98
C GLU A 283 -2.25 29.19 4.96
N VAL A 284 -3.16 28.79 4.05
CA VAL A 284 -2.90 27.74 3.05
C VAL A 284 -3.64 27.96 1.71
N SER A 285 -3.24 28.96 0.92
CA SER A 285 -3.73 29.10 -0.48
C SER A 285 -2.81 28.40 -1.49
N ASN A 286 -3.35 27.97 -2.65
CA ASN A 286 -2.56 27.37 -3.75
C ASN A 286 -1.43 28.29 -4.25
N ARG A 287 -1.61 29.61 -4.13
CA ARG A 287 -0.61 30.61 -4.51
C ARG A 287 0.59 30.57 -3.56
N MET A 288 0.38 30.37 -2.24
CA MET A 288 1.50 30.26 -1.28
C MET A 288 2.25 28.98 -1.47
N ALA A 289 1.52 27.91 -1.76
CA ALA A 289 2.15 26.65 -2.11
C ALA A 289 3.06 26.82 -3.33
N LEU A 290 2.61 27.52 -4.38
CA LEU A 290 3.43 27.80 -5.56
C LEU A 290 4.64 28.70 -5.24
N LEU A 291 4.45 29.80 -4.52
CA LEU A 291 5.54 30.72 -4.19
C LEU A 291 6.61 30.04 -3.31
N ARG A 292 6.20 29.26 -2.29
CA ARG A 292 7.12 28.45 -1.47
C ARG A 292 7.86 27.41 -2.31
N ASP A 293 7.20 26.83 -3.30
CA ASP A 293 7.81 25.86 -4.20
C ASP A 293 8.84 26.51 -5.12
N ILE A 294 8.56 27.71 -5.64
CA ILE A 294 9.49 28.51 -6.45
C ILE A 294 10.72 28.88 -5.62
N ALA A 295 10.53 29.48 -4.44
CA ALA A 295 11.62 29.85 -3.55
C ALA A 295 12.51 28.65 -3.19
N TRP A 296 11.87 27.51 -2.85
CA TRP A 296 12.60 26.26 -2.57
C TRP A 296 13.44 25.78 -3.75
N ILE A 297 12.93 25.83 -4.98
CA ILE A 297 13.68 25.42 -6.19
C ILE A 297 14.87 26.35 -6.43
N ILE A 298 14.68 27.66 -6.27
CA ILE A 298 15.74 28.66 -6.44
C ILE A 298 16.85 28.42 -5.41
N GLU A 299 16.50 28.22 -4.13
CA GLU A 299 17.46 27.86 -3.09
C GLU A 299 18.24 26.58 -3.43
N ARG A 300 17.59 25.56 -4.01
CA ARG A 300 18.28 24.34 -4.46
C ARG A 300 19.22 24.61 -5.63
N GLY A 301 18.80 25.46 -6.57
CA GLY A 301 19.65 25.89 -7.68
C GLY A 301 20.90 26.60 -7.17
N GLN A 302 20.76 27.48 -6.16
CA GLN A 302 21.89 28.16 -5.55
C GLN A 302 22.87 27.20 -4.87
N GLU A 303 22.37 26.16 -4.20
CA GLU A 303 23.23 25.12 -3.62
C GLU A 303 23.99 24.34 -4.70
N GLN A 304 23.33 24.01 -5.81
CA GLN A 304 23.99 23.35 -6.94
C GLN A 304 25.06 24.25 -7.57
N PHE A 305 24.74 25.53 -7.77
CA PHE A 305 25.66 26.55 -8.25
C PHE A 305 26.89 26.69 -7.35
N THR A 306 26.72 26.57 -6.03
CA THR A 306 27.81 26.64 -5.04
C THR A 306 28.45 25.28 -4.72
N GLY A 307 28.05 24.20 -5.40
CA GLY A 307 28.60 22.86 -5.21
C GLY A 307 28.21 22.17 -3.90
N ILE A 308 27.24 22.71 -3.14
CA ILE A 308 26.77 22.14 -1.87
C ILE A 308 25.75 21.05 -2.15
N LYS A 309 26.01 19.81 -1.74
CA LYS A 309 25.01 18.74 -1.88
C LYS A 309 24.00 18.82 -0.72
N PRO A 310 22.72 18.49 -0.94
CA PRO A 310 21.72 18.46 0.14
C PRO A 310 22.12 17.57 1.32
N THR A 311 22.90 16.52 1.05
CA THR A 311 23.40 15.55 2.02
C THR A 311 24.59 16.04 2.84
N ASP A 312 25.20 17.16 2.48
CA ASP A 312 26.37 17.72 3.19
C ASP A 312 25.93 18.54 4.42
N LYS A 313 24.63 18.89 4.49
CA LYS A 313 24.03 19.65 5.58
C LYS A 313 23.65 18.75 6.76
N LEU A 314 23.56 19.32 7.95
CA LEU A 314 23.02 18.64 9.14
C LEU A 314 21.49 18.64 9.17
N ILE A 315 20.83 19.45 8.34
CA ILE A 315 19.39 19.43 8.16
C ILE A 315 19.11 19.02 6.73
N TRP A 316 18.62 17.80 6.55
CA TRP A 316 18.29 17.26 5.24
C TRP A 316 16.86 17.62 4.89
N ASP A 317 16.69 18.27 3.75
CA ASP A 317 15.40 18.26 3.09
C ASP A 317 15.23 16.94 2.34
N MET A 318 14.33 16.08 2.82
CA MET A 318 14.11 14.77 2.21
C MET A 318 13.54 14.85 0.78
N ARG A 319 12.99 16.00 0.38
CA ARG A 319 12.61 16.28 -1.02
C ARG A 319 13.83 16.51 -1.90
N ALA A 320 14.90 17.09 -1.34
CA ALA A 320 16.15 17.32 -2.05
C ALA A 320 17.03 16.05 -2.07
N VAL A 321 17.09 15.30 -0.97
CA VAL A 321 17.94 14.10 -0.84
C VAL A 321 17.47 12.93 -1.70
N ASN A 322 16.16 12.70 -1.83
CA ASN A 322 15.63 11.55 -2.58
C ASN A 322 15.44 11.83 -4.09
N GLY A 323 15.77 13.03 -4.55
CA GLY A 323 15.50 13.49 -5.92
C GLY A 323 14.01 13.44 -6.31
N PRO A 324 13.68 13.65 -7.61
CA PRO A 324 12.31 13.58 -8.14
C PRO A 324 11.62 12.22 -7.94
N ILE A 325 12.35 11.19 -7.54
CA ILE A 325 11.92 9.78 -7.39
C ILE A 325 10.87 9.61 -6.26
N GLY A 326 10.72 10.61 -5.39
CA GLY A 326 9.67 10.66 -4.37
C GLY A 326 8.29 11.13 -4.86
N HIS A 327 8.17 11.63 -6.09
CA HIS A 327 6.88 12.01 -6.68
C HIS A 327 6.54 11.08 -7.84
N ARG A 328 5.58 10.20 -7.58
CA ARG A 328 4.91 9.48 -8.66
C ARG A 328 4.10 10.48 -9.49
N PRO A 329 4.13 10.40 -10.83
CA PRO A 329 3.21 11.14 -11.68
C PRO A 329 1.77 10.88 -11.22
N GLY A 330 0.91 11.91 -11.19
CA GLY A 330 -0.53 11.75 -10.92
C GLY A 330 -1.05 12.24 -9.57
N ARG A 331 -0.18 12.61 -8.61
CA ARG A 331 -0.66 13.41 -7.46
C ARG A 331 -0.78 14.88 -7.87
N SER A 332 -2.03 15.35 -8.01
CA SER A 332 -2.35 16.78 -8.05
C SER A 332 -1.61 17.47 -6.89
N GLY A 333 -0.74 18.42 -7.23
CA GLY A 333 0.21 19.05 -6.32
C GLY A 333 -0.44 19.86 -5.20
N SER A 334 -0.94 19.16 -4.18
CA SER A 334 -1.17 19.74 -2.86
C SER A 334 -0.01 19.35 -1.95
N GLY A 335 0.80 20.38 -1.63
CA GLY A 335 1.85 20.45 -0.62
C GLY A 335 2.20 19.17 0.14
N SER A 336 3.00 18.29 -0.46
CA SER A 336 3.84 17.41 0.36
C SER A 336 4.83 18.33 1.08
N ARG A 337 4.51 18.73 2.32
CA ARG A 337 5.44 19.46 3.20
C ARG A 337 6.81 18.79 3.10
N SER A 338 7.87 19.57 2.87
CA SER A 338 9.24 19.07 2.99
C SER A 338 9.38 18.47 4.38
N VAL A 339 9.59 17.16 4.48
CA VAL A 339 9.99 16.56 5.76
C VAL A 339 11.46 16.91 5.93
N LYS A 340 11.74 17.96 6.69
CA LYS A 340 13.10 18.28 7.12
C LYS A 340 13.50 17.27 8.19
N VAL A 341 14.66 16.67 8.02
CA VAL A 341 15.28 15.82 9.03
C VAL A 341 16.45 16.57 9.61
N ASP A 342 16.33 16.91 10.89
CA ASP A 342 17.38 17.54 11.65
C ASP A 342 18.25 16.47 12.32
N PHE A 343 19.53 16.40 11.97
CA PHE A 343 20.51 15.51 12.59
C PHE A 343 21.19 16.13 13.82
N THR A 344 21.01 17.42 14.10
CA THR A 344 21.57 18.11 15.29
C THR A 344 20.94 17.66 16.61
N VAL A 345 19.82 16.94 16.52
CA VAL A 345 19.20 16.22 17.64
C VAL A 345 20.10 15.10 18.17
N ILE A 346 21.03 14.57 17.35
CA ILE A 346 22.08 13.64 17.76
C ILE A 346 23.31 14.46 18.17
N LYS A 347 23.63 14.43 19.46
CA LYS A 347 24.68 15.26 20.08
C LYS A 347 26.09 14.72 19.87
N GLN A 348 26.26 13.41 19.67
CA GLN A 348 27.57 12.78 19.45
C GLN A 348 27.91 12.79 17.95
N PRO A 349 28.99 13.49 17.52
CA PRO A 349 29.34 13.60 16.10
C PRO A 349 29.57 12.22 15.45
N TRP A 350 30.32 11.33 16.09
CA TRP A 350 30.60 9.99 15.56
C TRP A 350 29.33 9.18 15.25
N LEU A 351 28.29 9.27 16.09
CA LEU A 351 27.03 8.56 15.89
C LEU A 351 26.20 9.21 14.78
N ARG A 352 26.21 10.54 14.74
CA ARG A 352 25.50 11.35 13.74
C ARG A 352 26.09 11.10 12.35
N ASP A 353 27.40 11.17 12.23
CA ASP A 353 28.11 11.06 10.97
C ASP A 353 28.00 9.63 10.42
N ALA A 354 28.03 8.61 11.28
CA ALA A 354 27.75 7.23 10.89
C ALA A 354 26.32 7.03 10.36
N LEU A 355 25.31 7.67 10.98
CA LEU A 355 23.93 7.60 10.50
C LEU A 355 23.75 8.34 9.17
N MET A 356 24.33 9.54 9.05
CA MET A 356 24.29 10.34 7.82
C MET A 356 24.95 9.57 6.68
N GLU A 357 26.14 9.01 6.88
CA GLU A 357 26.82 8.25 5.83
C GLU A 357 26.09 6.96 5.47
N TRP A 358 25.54 6.24 6.46
CA TRP A 358 24.67 5.10 6.19
C TRP A 358 23.48 5.48 5.29
N ALA A 359 22.85 6.63 5.55
CA ALA A 359 21.71 7.09 4.79
C ALA A 359 22.10 7.51 3.37
N ARG A 360 23.25 8.18 3.18
CA ARG A 360 23.81 8.51 1.84
C ARG A 360 24.09 7.25 1.03
N SER A 361 24.80 6.30 1.64
CA SER A 361 25.27 5.08 0.99
C SER A 361 24.17 4.08 0.66
N THR A 362 23.04 4.07 1.40
CA THR A 362 22.01 3.02 1.25
C THR A 362 20.66 3.50 0.73
N GLN A 363 20.45 4.81 0.60
CA GLN A 363 19.21 5.44 0.12
C GLN A 363 17.93 4.75 0.65
N PRO A 364 17.76 4.68 1.98
CA PRO A 364 16.69 3.92 2.60
C PRO A 364 15.30 4.54 2.35
N ASP A 365 14.26 3.69 2.34
CA ASP A 365 12.88 4.20 2.41
C ASP A 365 12.61 4.97 3.72
N SER A 366 11.57 5.82 3.71
CA SER A 366 11.25 6.70 4.84
C SER A 366 11.01 5.98 6.16
N ASN A 367 10.47 4.74 6.14
CA ASN A 367 10.23 3.98 7.36
C ASN A 367 11.54 3.42 7.93
N ARG A 368 12.38 2.86 7.04
CA ARG A 368 13.67 2.30 7.40
C ARG A 368 14.64 3.36 7.92
N PHE A 369 14.60 4.56 7.32
CA PHE A 369 15.34 5.74 7.78
C PHE A 369 14.88 6.18 9.16
N ARG A 370 13.57 6.46 9.33
CA ARG A 370 13.00 6.97 10.58
C ARG A 370 13.31 6.08 11.78
N ARG A 371 13.18 4.76 11.62
CA ARG A 371 13.47 3.81 12.72
C ARG A 371 14.95 3.83 13.17
N ARG A 372 15.89 4.08 12.25
CA ARG A 372 17.31 4.22 12.61
C ARG A 372 17.59 5.58 13.24
N LEU A 373 16.99 6.65 12.72
CA LEU A 373 17.05 7.96 13.35
C LEU A 373 16.52 7.91 14.79
N GLU A 374 15.34 7.35 15.02
CA GLU A 374 14.75 7.17 16.36
C GLU A 374 15.69 6.38 17.29
N ALA A 375 16.30 5.31 16.79
CA ALA A 375 17.25 4.51 17.56
C ALA A 375 18.53 5.29 17.92
N CYS A 376 19.08 6.07 16.99
CA CYS A 376 20.23 6.95 17.22
C CYS A 376 19.89 8.11 18.16
N VAL A 377 18.70 8.70 18.05
CA VAL A 377 18.23 9.78 18.95
C VAL A 377 18.07 9.27 20.38
N LEU A 378 17.47 8.09 20.58
CA LEU A 378 17.39 7.49 21.92
C LEU A 378 18.78 7.24 22.49
N THR A 379 19.67 6.65 21.70
CA THR A 379 21.06 6.39 22.09
C THR A 379 21.77 7.68 22.48
N SER A 380 21.62 8.72 21.66
CA SER A 380 22.21 10.03 21.89
C SER A 380 21.70 10.68 23.18
N THR A 381 20.40 10.56 23.44
CA THR A 381 19.76 11.07 24.66
C THR A 381 20.30 10.37 25.90
N VAL A 382 20.50 9.05 25.84
CA VAL A 382 21.07 8.27 26.96
C VAL A 382 22.53 8.65 27.21
N LEU A 383 23.35 8.70 26.16
CA LEU A 383 24.77 9.06 26.26
C LEU A 383 24.97 10.49 26.74
N HIS A 384 24.17 11.43 26.26
CA HIS A 384 24.28 12.84 26.62
C HIS A 384 24.02 13.10 28.12
N ARG A 385 23.26 12.22 28.79
CA ARG A 385 23.01 12.28 30.23
C ARG A 385 24.16 11.72 31.08
N GLN A 386 25.13 11.02 30.47
CA GLN A 386 26.27 10.48 31.20
C GLN A 386 27.39 11.53 31.33
N PRO A 387 28.29 11.40 32.33
CA PRO A 387 29.50 12.21 32.40
C PRO A 387 30.28 12.17 31.08
N GLY A 388 30.71 13.35 30.58
CA GLY A 388 31.38 13.47 29.28
C GLY A 388 30.45 13.35 28.05
N GLY A 389 29.16 13.10 28.25
CA GLY A 389 28.13 13.14 27.22
C GLY A 389 28.30 12.13 26.07
N GLY A 390 29.20 11.15 26.21
CA GLY A 390 29.56 10.19 25.16
C GLY A 390 30.17 10.83 23.90
N LEU A 391 30.78 12.02 24.01
CA LEU A 391 31.35 12.75 22.87
C LEU A 391 32.60 12.05 22.33
N ASP A 392 33.44 11.51 23.21
CA ASP A 392 34.62 10.73 22.85
C ASP A 392 34.24 9.24 22.62
N PRO A 393 34.32 8.73 21.37
CA PRO A 393 33.98 7.34 21.07
C PRO A 393 34.91 6.33 21.75
N SER A 394 36.14 6.70 22.11
CA SER A 394 37.09 5.80 22.79
C SER A 394 36.71 5.51 24.25
N GLN A 395 35.92 6.39 24.86
CA GLN A 395 35.44 6.26 26.25
C GLN A 395 34.06 5.64 26.36
N ALA A 396 33.30 5.53 25.27
CA ALA A 396 32.01 4.83 25.27
C ALA A 396 32.25 3.32 25.43
N ARG A 397 31.97 2.75 26.60
CA ARG A 397 32.32 1.35 26.94
C ARG A 397 31.07 0.48 27.16
N PHE A 398 31.28 -0.72 27.70
CA PHE A 398 30.24 -1.68 28.00
C PHE A 398 29.13 -1.12 28.91
N ALA A 399 29.52 -0.32 29.91
CA ALA A 399 28.59 0.31 30.85
C ALA A 399 27.61 1.26 30.12
N ASP A 400 28.11 2.09 29.22
CA ASP A 400 27.29 3.00 28.41
C ASP A 400 26.32 2.24 27.50
N MET A 401 26.80 1.18 26.83
CA MET A 401 25.92 0.33 26.01
C MET A 401 24.84 -0.36 26.87
N SER A 402 25.16 -0.73 28.11
CA SER A 402 24.19 -1.30 29.05
C SER A 402 23.08 -0.32 29.38
N LEU A 403 23.41 0.96 29.59
CA LEU A 403 22.44 2.03 29.81
C LEU A 403 21.60 2.30 28.55
N VAL A 404 22.22 2.29 27.36
CA VAL A 404 21.50 2.42 26.08
C VAL A 404 20.48 1.30 25.92
N VAL A 405 20.87 0.05 26.15
CA VAL A 405 19.95 -1.10 26.11
C VAL A 405 18.85 -0.99 27.16
N ALA A 406 19.15 -0.48 28.36
CA ALA A 406 18.12 -0.18 29.37
C ALA A 406 17.12 0.87 28.88
N GLY A 407 17.59 1.91 28.17
CA GLY A 407 16.72 2.88 27.48
C GLY A 407 15.79 2.23 26.46
N PHE A 408 16.29 1.30 25.63
CA PHE A 408 15.43 0.55 24.70
C PHE A 408 14.44 -0.38 25.41
N ARG A 409 14.82 -0.97 26.56
CA ARG A 409 13.90 -1.78 27.39
C ARG A 409 12.75 -0.94 27.94
N ALA A 410 13.01 0.31 28.30
CA ALA A 410 12.03 1.26 28.85
C ALA A 410 11.27 2.09 27.80
N MET A 411 11.40 1.77 26.50
CA MET A 411 10.77 2.55 25.43
C MET A 411 9.23 2.46 25.48
N THR A 412 8.58 3.61 25.59
CA THR A 412 7.12 3.77 25.71
C THR A 412 6.50 4.42 24.48
N LYS A 413 5.23 4.09 24.23
CA LYS A 413 4.33 4.79 23.32
C LYS A 413 3.92 6.16 23.90
N LYS A 414 3.24 6.97 23.10
CA LYS A 414 2.73 8.29 23.52
C LYS A 414 1.76 8.26 24.70
N ASP A 415 1.07 7.13 24.88
CA ASP A 415 0.13 6.89 25.98
C ASP A 415 0.81 6.44 27.28
N GLY A 416 2.16 6.37 27.31
CA GLY A 416 2.95 5.94 28.46
C GLY A 416 3.14 4.42 28.56
N ASN A 417 2.43 3.62 27.77
CA ASN A 417 2.56 2.16 27.79
C ASN A 417 3.83 1.70 27.08
N LEU A 418 4.47 0.62 27.56
CA LEU A 418 5.64 0.04 26.89
C LEU A 418 5.31 -0.42 25.47
N PHE A 419 6.26 -0.24 24.56
CA PHE A 419 6.19 -0.92 23.27
C PHE A 419 6.34 -2.44 23.43
N ALA A 420 5.75 -3.21 22.52
CA ALA A 420 5.92 -4.66 22.49
C ALA A 420 7.42 -5.05 22.47
N GLY A 421 7.80 -6.12 23.16
CA GLY A 421 9.21 -6.56 23.26
C GLY A 421 9.88 -6.77 21.89
N LYS A 422 9.12 -7.25 20.90
CA LYS A 422 9.55 -7.34 19.50
C LYS A 422 9.96 -5.99 18.92
N HIS A 423 9.14 -4.95 19.09
CA HIS A 423 9.40 -3.62 18.56
C HIS A 423 10.66 -3.02 19.20
N ARG A 424 10.76 -3.10 20.53
CA ARG A 424 11.95 -2.64 21.28
C ARG A 424 13.22 -3.33 20.79
N ALA A 425 13.18 -4.64 20.61
CA ALA A 425 14.30 -5.43 20.08
C ALA A 425 14.66 -5.05 18.62
N ASP A 426 13.66 -4.80 17.77
CA ASP A 426 13.87 -4.37 16.39
C ASP A 426 14.52 -2.98 16.33
N CYS A 427 14.13 -2.04 17.20
CA CYS A 427 14.76 -0.72 17.31
C CYS A 427 16.22 -0.80 17.79
N LEU A 428 16.52 -1.64 18.80
CA LEU A 428 17.90 -1.91 19.22
C LEU A 428 18.73 -2.53 18.07
N SER A 429 18.14 -3.41 17.27
CA SER A 429 18.80 -3.93 16.07
C SER A 429 19.08 -2.85 15.04
N MET A 430 18.22 -1.82 14.90
CA MET A 430 18.48 -0.69 13.99
C MET A 430 19.71 0.11 14.42
N LEU A 431 19.90 0.37 15.71
CA LEU A 431 21.14 0.98 16.23
C LEU A 431 22.36 0.13 15.86
N HIS A 432 22.34 -1.16 16.20
CA HIS A 432 23.48 -2.04 15.90
C HIS A 432 23.83 -2.07 14.41
N ASN A 433 22.84 -2.00 13.52
CA ASN A 433 23.10 -1.94 12.08
C ASN A 433 23.82 -0.65 11.67
N VAL A 434 23.55 0.49 12.31
CA VAL A 434 24.26 1.75 12.06
C VAL A 434 25.69 1.66 12.61
N LEU A 435 25.88 1.12 13.81
CA LEU A 435 27.20 0.92 14.41
C LEU A 435 28.06 -0.03 13.57
N ASP A 436 27.51 -1.18 13.14
CA ASP A 436 28.20 -2.13 12.27
C ASP A 436 28.62 -1.48 10.94
N PHE A 437 27.72 -0.68 10.35
CA PHE A 437 28.01 0.06 9.12
C PHE A 437 29.16 1.04 9.35
N GLY A 438 29.06 1.88 10.38
CA GLY A 438 30.09 2.88 10.70
C GLY A 438 31.46 2.25 10.95
N ARG A 439 31.51 1.08 11.60
CA ARG A 439 32.76 0.33 11.77
C ARG A 439 33.32 -0.16 10.43
N ARG A 440 32.49 -0.73 9.55
CA ARG A 440 32.92 -1.21 8.23
C ARG A 440 33.33 -0.07 7.29
N ALA A 441 32.72 1.10 7.45
CA ALA A 441 33.03 2.31 6.69
C ALA A 441 34.26 3.07 7.25
N GLY A 442 34.89 2.58 8.32
CA GLY A 442 36.04 3.25 8.97
C GLY A 442 35.69 4.50 9.78
N LEU A 443 34.41 4.86 9.89
CA LEU A 443 33.93 6.05 10.62
C LEU A 443 33.95 5.86 12.15
N LEU A 444 33.97 4.61 12.60
CA LEU A 444 33.90 4.24 14.03
C LEU A 444 35.11 3.41 14.47
N ASN A 445 36.29 3.71 13.93
CA ASN A 445 37.54 3.03 14.29
C ASN A 445 37.91 3.28 15.76
N ASP A 446 37.72 4.52 16.24
CA ASP A 446 38.04 4.90 17.63
C ASP A 446 36.96 4.48 18.63
N LEU A 447 35.80 3.98 18.16
CA LEU A 447 34.72 3.54 19.05
C LEU A 447 35.13 2.25 19.76
N HIS A 448 35.21 2.29 21.09
CA HIS A 448 35.66 1.16 21.90
C HIS A 448 34.88 -0.13 21.56
N GLY A 449 35.57 -1.27 21.44
CA GLY A 449 34.98 -2.52 20.96
C GLY A 449 33.85 -3.08 21.83
N THR A 450 33.85 -2.75 23.12
CA THR A 450 32.78 -3.18 24.05
C THR A 450 31.48 -2.40 23.92
N PHE A 451 31.47 -1.26 23.21
CA PHE A 451 30.25 -0.55 22.84
C PHE A 451 29.68 -1.18 21.57
N GLY A 452 28.97 -2.30 21.75
CA GLY A 452 28.52 -3.15 20.67
C GLY A 452 27.61 -4.28 21.15
N ARG A 453 27.44 -5.31 20.31
CA ARG A 453 26.58 -6.45 20.64
C ARG A 453 27.18 -7.28 21.76
N HIS A 454 26.36 -7.62 22.76
CA HIS A 454 26.72 -8.57 23.80
C HIS A 454 25.54 -9.47 24.18
N LYS A 455 25.80 -10.73 24.53
CA LYS A 455 24.76 -11.74 24.83
C LYS A 455 23.87 -11.34 26.01
N SER A 456 24.40 -10.63 27.01
CA SER A 456 23.64 -10.12 28.16
C SER A 456 22.84 -8.84 27.86
N LEU A 457 23.21 -8.09 26.81
CA LEU A 457 22.60 -6.82 26.42
C LEU A 457 21.56 -7.02 25.31
N ARG A 458 20.64 -7.94 25.56
CA ARG A 458 19.51 -8.24 24.66
C ARG A 458 18.17 -7.90 25.32
N ILE A 459 17.19 -7.60 24.49
CA ILE A 459 15.79 -7.50 24.91
C ILE A 459 15.17 -8.87 24.68
N VAL A 460 14.83 -9.55 25.78
CA VAL A 460 14.16 -10.85 25.72
C VAL A 460 12.79 -10.62 25.08
N ARG A 461 12.53 -11.36 24.01
CA ARG A 461 11.20 -11.41 23.42
C ARG A 461 10.43 -12.40 24.26
N GLU A 462 9.47 -11.92 25.04
CA GLU A 462 8.44 -12.78 25.58
C GLU A 462 7.76 -13.45 24.38
N GLU A 463 7.86 -14.78 24.30
CA GLU A 463 7.00 -15.54 23.42
C GLU A 463 5.62 -15.49 24.07
N SER A 464 4.75 -14.60 23.56
CA SER A 464 3.36 -14.64 23.98
C SER A 464 2.84 -16.04 23.68
N ASN A 465 2.28 -16.69 24.69
CA ASN A 465 1.60 -17.97 24.59
C ASN A 465 0.25 -17.76 23.86
N GLU A 466 0.29 -17.06 22.72
CA GLU A 466 -0.82 -16.93 21.81
C GLU A 466 -1.02 -18.32 21.21
N ASP A 467 -1.92 -19.10 21.80
CA ASP A 467 -2.44 -20.28 21.15
C ASP A 467 -3.08 -19.81 19.83
N GLU A 468 -2.51 -20.20 18.68
CA GLU A 468 -3.00 -19.80 17.36
C GLU A 468 -4.45 -20.26 17.12
N ILE A 469 -4.93 -21.22 17.93
CA ILE A 469 -6.32 -21.66 18.01
C ILE A 469 -7.25 -20.46 18.30
N GLY A 470 -6.85 -19.53 19.16
CA GLY A 470 -7.65 -18.33 19.47
C GLY A 470 -7.75 -17.32 18.32
N LYS A 471 -6.97 -17.50 17.24
CA LYS A 471 -6.98 -16.65 16.05
C LYS A 471 -7.60 -17.32 14.82
N ALA A 472 -7.84 -18.63 14.86
CA ALA A 472 -8.57 -19.33 13.83
C ALA A 472 -10.07 -19.00 13.95
N ILE A 473 -10.71 -18.70 12.83
CA ILE A 473 -12.17 -18.63 12.73
C ILE A 473 -12.71 -20.08 12.69
N PRO A 474 -13.65 -20.46 13.58
CA PRO A 474 -14.27 -21.79 13.58
C PRO A 474 -15.00 -22.10 12.28
N GLU A 475 -15.13 -23.38 11.94
CA GLU A 475 -15.78 -23.80 10.68
C GLU A 475 -17.27 -23.47 10.66
N SER A 476 -17.96 -23.50 11.81
CA SER A 476 -19.35 -23.03 11.92
C SER A 476 -19.52 -21.55 11.58
N VAL A 477 -18.54 -20.71 11.93
CA VAL A 477 -18.54 -19.28 11.63
C VAL A 477 -18.24 -19.06 10.15
N ILE A 478 -17.28 -19.80 9.58
CA ILE A 478 -16.99 -19.74 8.14
C ILE A 478 -18.22 -20.12 7.31
N ARG A 479 -18.96 -21.19 7.70
CA ARG A 479 -20.21 -21.57 7.03
C ARG A 479 -21.27 -20.47 7.05
N GLN A 480 -21.40 -19.75 8.17
CA GLN A 480 -22.31 -18.59 8.26
C GLN A 480 -21.85 -17.44 7.34
N LEU A 481 -20.55 -17.18 7.25
CA LEU A 481 -19.98 -16.18 6.34
C LEU A 481 -20.18 -16.54 4.87
N ASP A 482 -19.99 -17.82 4.52
CA ASP A 482 -20.21 -18.35 3.17
C ASP A 482 -21.66 -18.12 2.71
N GLY A 483 -22.63 -18.35 3.60
CA GLY A 483 -24.05 -18.09 3.34
C GLY A 483 -24.44 -16.61 3.26
N ARG A 484 -23.51 -15.68 3.45
CA ARG A 484 -23.75 -14.22 3.46
C ARG A 484 -22.81 -13.46 2.50
N LEU A 485 -22.15 -14.16 1.57
CA LEU A 485 -21.20 -13.58 0.63
C LEU A 485 -21.83 -12.58 -0.36
N ASP A 486 -23.14 -12.69 -0.60
CA ASP A 486 -23.86 -11.80 -1.53
C ASP A 486 -23.86 -10.34 -1.06
N GLY A 487 -23.69 -10.08 0.24
CA GLY A 487 -23.63 -8.72 0.80
C GLY A 487 -22.22 -8.09 0.86
N PHE A 488 -21.22 -8.68 0.20
CA PHE A 488 -19.82 -8.21 0.23
C PHE A 488 -19.56 -7.01 -0.72
N ASP A 489 -20.60 -6.36 -1.23
CA ASP A 489 -20.56 -5.10 -1.98
C ASP A 489 -21.02 -3.88 -1.15
N VAL A 490 -21.89 -4.09 -0.15
CA VAL A 490 -22.70 -3.04 0.46
C VAL A 490 -21.88 -1.85 0.95
N GLY A 491 -22.03 -0.73 0.24
CA GLY A 491 -21.49 0.58 0.59
C GLY A 491 -19.98 0.75 0.37
N PHE A 492 -19.27 -0.21 -0.25
CA PHE A 492 -17.83 -0.07 -0.50
C PHE A 492 -17.55 0.41 -1.92
N ARG A 493 -17.03 1.63 -2.06
CA ARG A 493 -16.67 2.20 -3.38
C ARG A 493 -15.26 1.81 -3.80
N TYR A 494 -15.13 1.24 -5.00
CA TYR A 494 -13.84 0.90 -5.59
C TYR A 494 -13.80 1.23 -7.09
N ARG A 495 -12.90 2.13 -7.49
CA ARG A 495 -12.58 2.46 -8.91
C ARG A 495 -13.76 2.91 -9.79
N GLY A 496 -14.92 3.23 -9.20
CA GLY A 496 -16.13 3.52 -9.96
C GLY A 496 -16.74 2.28 -10.63
N TYR A 497 -16.35 1.08 -10.18
CA TYR A 497 -17.00 -0.17 -10.57
C TYR A 497 -18.43 -0.22 -10.04
N ALA A 498 -19.29 -0.99 -10.72
CA ALA A 498 -20.62 -1.29 -10.22
C ALA A 498 -20.52 -2.15 -8.95
N GLU A 499 -21.53 -2.09 -8.08
CA GLU A 499 -21.54 -2.82 -6.82
C GLU A 499 -21.37 -4.33 -7.03
N ALA A 500 -22.03 -4.88 -8.06
CA ALA A 500 -21.89 -6.29 -8.44
C ALA A 500 -20.45 -6.70 -8.82
N ASP A 501 -19.70 -5.83 -9.51
CA ASP A 501 -18.29 -6.10 -9.87
C ASP A 501 -17.39 -6.12 -8.63
N ILE A 502 -17.69 -5.22 -7.68
CA ILE A 502 -16.97 -5.09 -6.42
C ILE A 502 -17.25 -6.34 -5.55
N ALA A 503 -18.51 -6.76 -5.44
CA ALA A 503 -18.88 -8.01 -4.79
C ALA A 503 -18.13 -9.19 -5.41
N ALA A 504 -18.22 -9.38 -6.74
CA ALA A 504 -17.57 -10.49 -7.42
C ALA A 504 -16.06 -10.55 -7.14
N MET A 505 -15.38 -9.39 -7.15
CA MET A 505 -13.96 -9.29 -6.83
C MET A 505 -13.66 -9.75 -5.40
N PHE A 506 -14.36 -9.18 -4.40
CA PHE A 506 -14.05 -9.47 -3.00
C PHE A 506 -14.50 -10.86 -2.57
N GLN A 507 -15.59 -11.39 -3.14
CA GLN A 507 -15.98 -12.79 -2.99
C GLN A 507 -14.89 -13.73 -3.51
N ALA A 508 -14.32 -13.46 -4.69
CA ALA A 508 -13.22 -14.26 -5.22
C ALA A 508 -11.98 -14.19 -4.31
N VAL A 509 -11.60 -12.99 -3.83
CA VAL A 509 -10.49 -12.84 -2.87
C VAL A 509 -10.76 -13.64 -1.57
N TYR A 510 -11.98 -13.58 -1.05
CA TYR A 510 -12.40 -14.30 0.15
C TYR A 510 -12.26 -15.82 -0.03
N ARG A 511 -12.83 -16.38 -1.11
CA ARG A 511 -12.80 -17.83 -1.38
C ARG A 511 -11.37 -18.33 -1.51
N VAL A 512 -10.52 -17.58 -2.24
CA VAL A 512 -9.09 -17.89 -2.35
C VAL A 512 -8.38 -17.85 -0.99
N LEU A 513 -8.67 -16.87 -0.11
CA LEU A 513 -8.07 -16.83 1.24
C LEU A 513 -8.48 -18.04 2.08
N ARG A 514 -9.78 -18.34 2.10
CA ARG A 514 -10.39 -19.44 2.85
C ARG A 514 -9.85 -20.80 2.43
N ASP A 515 -9.72 -21.02 1.12
CA ASP A 515 -9.41 -22.34 0.55
C ASP A 515 -7.92 -22.64 0.47
N THR A 516 -7.07 -21.62 0.48
CA THR A 516 -5.62 -21.80 0.24
C THR A 516 -4.75 -21.46 1.44
N GLY A 517 -5.29 -20.76 2.45
CA GLY A 517 -4.53 -20.24 3.59
C GLY A 517 -3.35 -19.34 3.20
N ARG A 518 -3.33 -18.78 1.97
CA ARG A 518 -2.29 -17.83 1.56
C ARG A 518 -2.40 -16.54 2.36
N ARG A 519 -1.28 -15.82 2.52
CA ARG A 519 -1.31 -14.52 3.21
C ARG A 519 -2.12 -13.51 2.37
N PRO A 520 -2.77 -12.53 2.99
CA PRO A 520 -3.56 -11.52 2.27
C PRO A 520 -2.79 -10.86 1.12
N TRP A 521 -1.52 -10.48 1.38
CA TRP A 521 -0.65 -9.91 0.36
C TRP A 521 -0.37 -10.85 -0.82
N GLU A 522 -0.28 -12.16 -0.58
CA GLU A 522 0.00 -13.18 -1.59
C GLU A 522 -1.23 -13.40 -2.50
N VAL A 523 -2.44 -13.33 -1.93
CA VAL A 523 -3.71 -13.43 -2.68
C VAL A 523 -3.96 -12.18 -3.52
N VAL A 524 -3.90 -10.98 -2.93
CA VAL A 524 -4.19 -9.74 -3.67
C VAL A 524 -3.15 -9.41 -4.75
N SER A 525 -2.01 -10.11 -4.77
CA SER A 525 -0.96 -9.96 -5.78
C SER A 525 -0.88 -11.13 -6.78
N LEU A 526 -1.89 -12.01 -6.81
CA LEU A 526 -1.98 -13.09 -7.79
C LEU A 526 -1.95 -12.55 -9.21
N LYS A 527 -1.25 -13.28 -10.09
CA LYS A 527 -1.13 -12.98 -11.51
C LYS A 527 -2.34 -13.54 -12.26
N ARG A 528 -2.63 -13.01 -13.46
CA ARG A 528 -3.72 -13.54 -14.31
C ARG A 528 -3.53 -15.02 -14.66
N ASN A 529 -2.29 -15.45 -14.87
CA ASN A 529 -1.93 -16.84 -15.15
C ASN A 529 -1.58 -17.62 -13.87
N CYS A 530 -2.35 -17.44 -12.79
CA CYS A 530 -2.07 -18.10 -11.51
C CYS A 530 -2.55 -19.56 -11.44
N LEU A 531 -3.10 -20.14 -12.51
CA LEU A 531 -3.55 -21.52 -12.53
C LEU A 531 -2.66 -22.36 -13.45
N GLU A 532 -2.23 -23.52 -12.97
CA GLU A 532 -1.54 -24.55 -13.74
C GLU A 532 -2.31 -25.86 -13.63
N PHE A 533 -2.61 -26.48 -14.77
CA PHE A 533 -3.31 -27.75 -14.87
C PHE A 533 -2.30 -28.84 -15.28
N ALA A 534 -2.20 -29.91 -14.50
CA ALA A 534 -1.31 -31.03 -14.76
C ALA A 534 -2.09 -32.35 -14.61
N GLY A 535 -2.64 -32.84 -15.71
CA GLY A 535 -3.55 -33.99 -15.69
C GLY A 535 -4.82 -33.67 -14.90
N ASN A 536 -5.10 -34.48 -13.87
CA ASN A 536 -6.23 -34.26 -12.97
C ASN A 536 -5.94 -33.26 -11.84
N ASP A 537 -4.67 -32.89 -11.64
CA ASP A 537 -4.25 -31.99 -10.57
C ASP A 537 -4.28 -30.53 -11.03
N ILE A 538 -4.75 -29.65 -10.13
CA ILE A 538 -4.83 -28.20 -10.37
C ILE A 538 -3.99 -27.49 -9.31
N PHE A 539 -3.11 -26.60 -9.75
CA PHE A 539 -2.21 -25.86 -8.89
C PHE A 539 -2.43 -24.35 -8.98
N LEU A 540 -2.51 -23.69 -7.81
CA LEU A 540 -2.35 -22.26 -7.68
C LEU A 540 -0.87 -21.90 -7.70
N ILE A 541 -0.48 -21.04 -8.65
CA ILE A 541 0.85 -20.44 -8.77
C ILE A 541 0.85 -19.08 -8.07
N TRP A 542 1.66 -18.95 -7.01
CA TRP A 542 1.71 -17.76 -6.18
C TRP A 542 3.13 -17.38 -5.77
N ASN A 543 3.31 -16.16 -5.27
CA ASN A 543 4.61 -15.64 -4.87
C ASN A 543 4.69 -15.44 -3.35
N ASN A 544 5.58 -16.16 -2.67
CA ASN A 544 5.93 -15.86 -1.29
C ASN A 544 6.84 -14.63 -1.22
N ASN A 545 6.20 -13.47 -1.23
CA ASN A 545 6.87 -12.18 -1.12
C ASN A 545 7.63 -12.02 0.20
N LYS A 546 7.13 -12.60 1.31
CA LYS A 546 7.78 -12.52 2.63
C LYS A 546 9.08 -13.32 2.68
N GLY A 547 9.08 -14.50 2.08
CA GLY A 547 10.23 -15.41 2.02
C GLY A 547 11.15 -15.16 0.82
N LYS A 548 10.76 -14.26 -0.09
CA LYS A 548 11.38 -14.05 -1.41
C LYS A 548 11.47 -15.34 -2.24
N ARG A 549 10.44 -16.20 -2.15
CA ARG A 549 10.34 -17.45 -2.92
C ARG A 549 9.18 -17.33 -3.89
N LEU A 550 9.47 -17.19 -5.17
CA LEU A 550 8.49 -16.90 -6.21
C LEU A 550 8.01 -18.20 -6.89
N LYS A 551 6.88 -18.13 -7.61
CA LYS A 551 6.29 -19.23 -8.40
C LYS A 551 6.13 -20.55 -7.62
N ARG A 552 5.61 -20.46 -6.40
CA ARG A 552 5.27 -21.63 -5.59
C ARG A 552 3.98 -22.24 -6.11
N ARG A 553 3.90 -23.57 -6.08
CA ARG A 553 2.73 -24.37 -6.46
C ARG A 553 1.99 -24.78 -5.19
N LEU A 554 0.67 -24.66 -5.19
CA LEU A 554 -0.20 -25.17 -4.13
C LEU A 554 -1.33 -25.96 -4.80
N PRO A 555 -1.51 -27.26 -4.49
CA PRO A 555 -2.68 -27.99 -4.95
C PRO A 555 -3.97 -27.31 -4.48
N ILE A 556 -4.94 -27.15 -5.38
CA ILE A 556 -6.27 -26.59 -5.08
C ILE A 556 -7.37 -27.50 -5.63
N THR A 557 -8.58 -27.35 -5.11
CA THR A 557 -9.75 -28.06 -5.62
C THR A 557 -10.22 -27.46 -6.95
N ARG A 558 -11.04 -28.23 -7.67
CA ARG A 558 -11.71 -27.76 -8.89
C ARG A 558 -12.58 -26.53 -8.61
N ASP A 559 -13.39 -26.56 -7.56
CA ASP A 559 -14.27 -25.46 -7.18
C ASP A 559 -13.51 -24.14 -6.97
N THR A 560 -12.38 -24.16 -6.26
CA THR A 560 -11.54 -22.96 -6.07
C THR A 560 -10.95 -22.47 -7.39
N ALA A 561 -10.57 -23.38 -8.29
CA ALA A 561 -10.07 -23.01 -9.62
C ALA A 561 -11.16 -22.37 -10.49
N GLU A 562 -12.38 -22.92 -10.45
CA GLU A 562 -13.54 -22.39 -11.16
C GLU A 562 -13.93 -21.00 -10.65
N ASP A 563 -13.87 -20.74 -9.34
CA ASP A 563 -14.07 -19.40 -8.78
C ASP A 563 -13.03 -18.38 -9.28
N ILE A 564 -11.76 -18.79 -9.36
CA ILE A 564 -10.69 -17.95 -9.92
C ILE A 564 -10.94 -17.67 -11.40
N GLN A 565 -11.33 -18.70 -12.18
CA GLN A 565 -11.63 -18.55 -13.60
C GLN A 565 -12.86 -17.66 -13.84
N ARG A 566 -13.93 -17.83 -13.05
CA ARG A 566 -15.14 -17.00 -13.13
C ARG A 566 -14.82 -15.53 -12.89
N TRP A 567 -14.03 -15.23 -11.85
CA TRP A 567 -13.58 -13.87 -11.60
C TRP A 567 -12.65 -13.36 -12.71
N ALA A 568 -11.71 -14.17 -13.20
CA ALA A 568 -10.80 -13.77 -14.27
C ALA A 568 -11.56 -13.37 -15.55
N ALA A 569 -12.57 -14.17 -15.93
CA ALA A 569 -13.43 -13.87 -17.07
C ALA A 569 -14.24 -12.59 -16.87
N HIS A 570 -14.86 -12.40 -15.69
CA HIS A 570 -15.58 -11.16 -15.35
C HIS A 570 -14.67 -9.92 -15.40
N ARG A 571 -13.48 -10.04 -14.81
CA ARG A 571 -12.45 -8.99 -14.76
C ARG A 571 -11.95 -8.58 -16.14
N ASP A 572 -12.00 -9.47 -17.14
CA ASP A 572 -11.58 -9.15 -18.51
C ASP A 572 -12.56 -8.21 -19.24
N GLY A 573 -13.83 -8.14 -18.79
CA GLY A 573 -14.80 -7.15 -19.26
C GLY A 573 -14.67 -5.78 -18.59
N LEU A 574 -13.85 -5.65 -17.54
CA LEU A 574 -13.68 -4.40 -16.81
C LEU A 574 -12.53 -3.57 -17.39
N LEU A 575 -12.74 -2.25 -17.52
CA LEU A 575 -11.61 -1.32 -17.67
C LEU A 575 -10.66 -1.57 -16.50
N THR A 576 -9.34 -1.63 -16.68
CA THR A 576 -8.36 -1.79 -15.58
C THR A 576 -7.17 -0.83 -15.76
N PRO A 577 -6.46 -0.43 -14.69
CA PRO A 577 -5.25 0.39 -14.83
C PRO A 577 -4.23 -0.37 -15.68
N LYS A 578 -3.51 0.30 -16.60
CA LYS A 578 -2.54 -0.38 -17.50
C LYS A 578 -1.51 -1.18 -16.70
N ARG A 579 -1.04 -0.63 -15.59
CA ARG A 579 -0.06 -1.30 -14.71
C ARG A 579 -0.63 -2.56 -14.04
N SER A 580 -1.95 -2.68 -13.94
CA SER A 580 -2.67 -3.80 -13.32
C SER A 580 -3.03 -4.92 -14.27
N GLU A 581 -2.77 -4.78 -15.56
CA GLU A 581 -3.05 -5.81 -16.58
C GLU A 581 -2.51 -7.21 -16.21
N PRO A 582 -1.29 -7.37 -15.65
CA PRO A 582 -0.77 -8.70 -15.31
C PRO A 582 -1.38 -9.33 -14.05
N TYR A 583 -2.26 -8.62 -13.32
CA TYR A 583 -2.74 -9.02 -12.01
C TYR A 583 -4.23 -9.40 -12.04
N LEU A 584 -4.56 -10.44 -11.27
CA LEU A 584 -5.92 -10.96 -11.14
C LEU A 584 -6.83 -9.96 -10.41
N PHE A 585 -6.29 -9.27 -9.39
CA PHE A 585 -7.01 -8.25 -8.62
C PHE A 585 -6.40 -6.86 -8.90
N PRO A 586 -7.07 -5.99 -9.69
CA PRO A 586 -6.49 -4.73 -10.13
C PRO A 586 -6.35 -3.71 -8.99
N ALA A 587 -5.48 -2.71 -9.18
CA ALA A 587 -5.39 -1.57 -8.28
C ALA A 587 -6.57 -0.60 -8.49
N ILE A 588 -6.82 0.28 -7.51
CA ILE A 588 -7.89 1.28 -7.59
C ILE A 588 -7.63 2.36 -8.65
N SER A 589 -6.36 2.65 -8.95
CA SER A 589 -5.96 3.61 -10.00
C SER A 589 -4.53 3.31 -10.47
N ASP A 590 -4.14 3.89 -11.62
CA ASP A 590 -2.77 3.80 -12.15
C ASP A 590 -1.71 4.43 -11.22
N ASP A 591 -2.14 5.30 -10.30
CA ASP A 591 -1.28 5.99 -9.33
C ASP A 591 -0.99 5.14 -8.08
N GLY A 592 -1.70 4.02 -7.91
CA GLY A 592 -1.62 3.15 -6.74
C GLY A 592 -0.18 2.70 -6.42
N LYS A 593 0.14 2.57 -5.11
CA LYS A 593 1.49 2.15 -4.65
C LYS A 593 1.95 0.88 -5.39
N TYR A 594 1.02 -0.06 -5.53
CA TYR A 594 1.21 -1.33 -6.17
C TYR A 594 0.26 -1.47 -7.35
N PRO A 595 0.65 -2.23 -8.39
CA PRO A 595 -0.19 -2.50 -9.56
C PRO A 595 -1.36 -3.46 -9.29
N HIS A 596 -1.71 -3.73 -8.03
CA HIS A 596 -2.76 -4.68 -7.65
C HIS A 596 -3.51 -4.19 -6.41
N LEU A 597 -4.61 -4.86 -6.07
CA LEU A 597 -5.37 -4.62 -4.83
C LEU A 597 -4.43 -4.64 -3.61
N THR A 598 -4.62 -3.73 -2.65
CA THR A 598 -3.82 -3.73 -1.42
C THR A 598 -4.51 -4.49 -0.30
N SER A 599 -3.72 -5.09 0.60
CA SER A 599 -4.27 -5.76 1.78
C SER A 599 -5.05 -4.80 2.70
N SER A 600 -4.72 -3.51 2.70
CA SER A 600 -5.45 -2.50 3.47
C SER A 600 -6.86 -2.23 2.92
N TYR A 601 -7.03 -2.22 1.60
CA TYR A 601 -8.36 -2.09 1.00
C TYR A 601 -9.21 -3.34 1.26
N LEU A 602 -8.60 -4.52 1.14
CA LEU A 602 -9.23 -5.79 1.49
C LEU A 602 -9.67 -5.83 2.96
N GLU A 603 -8.80 -5.46 3.89
CA GLU A 603 -9.14 -5.42 5.32
C GLU A 603 -10.31 -4.47 5.59
N ARG A 604 -10.31 -3.30 4.96
CA ARG A 604 -11.41 -2.33 5.11
C ARG A 604 -12.72 -2.84 4.53
N ALA A 605 -12.70 -3.43 3.34
CA ALA A 605 -13.89 -4.00 2.70
C ALA A 605 -14.47 -5.15 3.53
N MET A 606 -13.62 -6.09 3.98
CA MET A 606 -14.05 -7.21 4.81
C MET A 606 -14.60 -6.74 6.16
N ARG A 607 -13.95 -5.78 6.83
CA ARG A 607 -14.43 -5.22 8.09
C ARG A 607 -15.79 -4.56 7.92
N GLN A 608 -15.97 -3.79 6.85
CA GLN A 608 -17.26 -3.15 6.55
C GLN A 608 -18.36 -4.19 6.36
N TRP A 609 -18.13 -5.20 5.51
CA TRP A 609 -19.08 -6.29 5.29
C TRP A 609 -19.43 -7.04 6.58
N VAL A 610 -18.43 -7.46 7.36
CA VAL A 610 -18.64 -8.21 8.61
C VAL A 610 -19.43 -7.40 9.64
N GLN A 611 -19.18 -6.10 9.74
CA GLN A 611 -19.88 -5.23 10.69
C GLN A 611 -21.34 -4.97 10.30
N LEU A 612 -21.70 -5.14 9.02
CA LEU A 612 -23.08 -5.06 8.52
C LEU A 612 -23.89 -6.34 8.77
N LEU A 613 -23.25 -7.46 9.07
CA LEU A 613 -23.96 -8.68 9.46
C LEU A 613 -24.65 -8.42 10.80
N ASP A 614 -25.92 -8.76 10.97
CA ASP A 614 -26.63 -8.54 12.25
C ASP A 614 -25.95 -9.34 13.38
N ARG A 615 -25.83 -10.66 13.19
CA ARG A 615 -25.29 -11.60 14.17
C ARG A 615 -24.53 -12.73 13.49
N VAL A 616 -23.46 -13.17 14.14
CA VAL A 616 -22.66 -14.34 13.77
C VAL A 616 -22.41 -15.12 15.06
N ASP A 617 -22.71 -16.41 15.07
CA ASP A 617 -22.68 -17.24 16.28
C ASP A 617 -21.50 -18.21 16.29
N SER A 618 -20.99 -18.52 17.48
CA SER A 618 -19.92 -19.50 17.72
C SER A 618 -20.47 -20.93 17.94
N GLU A 619 -19.61 -21.93 18.08
CA GLU A 619 -20.01 -23.35 18.23
C GLU A 619 -20.64 -23.70 19.59
N GLY A 620 -20.63 -22.79 20.56
CA GLY A 620 -21.16 -23.03 21.91
C GLY A 620 -22.54 -22.42 22.15
N THR A 621 -23.31 -23.05 23.02
CA THR A 621 -24.54 -22.49 23.60
C THR A 621 -24.24 -21.85 24.95
N GLY A 622 -24.80 -20.66 25.19
CA GLY A 622 -24.72 -19.95 26.45
C GLY A 622 -25.51 -20.67 27.55
N ARG A 623 -25.41 -20.15 28.78
CA ARG A 623 -26.18 -20.67 29.94
C ARG A 623 -27.70 -20.51 29.77
N ASP A 624 -28.11 -19.65 28.84
CA ASP A 624 -29.48 -19.38 28.42
C ASP A 624 -29.97 -20.32 27.29
N GLY A 625 -29.13 -21.24 26.81
CA GLY A 625 -29.46 -22.15 25.71
C GLY A 625 -29.38 -21.51 24.31
N LEU A 626 -29.00 -20.22 24.20
CA LEU A 626 -28.85 -19.52 22.93
C LEU A 626 -27.42 -19.67 22.38
N PRO A 627 -27.21 -19.64 21.05
CA PRO A 627 -25.86 -19.62 20.48
C PRO A 627 -25.06 -18.40 20.98
N VAL A 628 -23.82 -18.61 21.41
CA VAL A 628 -22.96 -17.53 21.90
C VAL A 628 -22.47 -16.68 20.72
N PRO A 629 -22.68 -15.35 20.72
CA PRO A 629 -22.19 -14.47 19.65
C PRO A 629 -20.67 -14.56 19.47
N PHE A 630 -20.23 -14.62 18.22
CA PHE A 630 -18.82 -14.57 17.86
C PHE A 630 -18.34 -13.11 17.76
N ASP A 631 -17.15 -12.85 18.29
CA ASP A 631 -16.50 -11.54 18.19
C ASP A 631 -16.09 -11.25 16.74
N LYS A 632 -16.83 -10.37 16.09
CA LYS A 632 -16.64 -9.95 14.69
C LYS A 632 -15.26 -9.33 14.43
N ASP A 633 -14.60 -8.74 15.43
CA ASP A 633 -13.26 -8.17 15.24
C ASP A 633 -12.18 -9.25 15.02
N LYS A 634 -12.49 -10.52 15.34
CA LYS A 634 -11.63 -11.67 15.02
C LYS A 634 -11.76 -12.14 13.57
N ILE A 635 -12.67 -11.57 12.79
CA ILE A 635 -12.85 -11.87 11.37
C ILE A 635 -12.06 -10.85 10.55
N PHE A 636 -10.84 -11.23 10.16
CA PHE A 636 -9.96 -10.39 9.33
C PHE A 636 -9.17 -11.26 8.34
N PRO A 637 -8.61 -10.69 7.24
CA PRO A 637 -8.07 -11.49 6.15
C PRO A 637 -6.98 -12.51 6.52
N TYR A 638 -6.15 -12.20 7.53
CA TYR A 638 -5.09 -13.12 7.96
C TYR A 638 -5.61 -14.26 8.86
N ALA A 639 -6.80 -14.12 9.45
CA ALA A 639 -7.42 -15.17 10.27
C ALA A 639 -7.76 -16.42 9.45
N PHE A 640 -8.14 -16.27 8.17
CA PHE A 640 -8.37 -17.40 7.25
C PHE A 640 -7.14 -18.29 7.05
N ARG A 641 -5.94 -17.72 7.14
CA ARG A 641 -4.70 -18.51 7.14
C ARG A 641 -4.59 -19.39 8.38
N HIS A 642 -4.98 -18.88 9.55
CA HIS A 642 -5.03 -19.68 10.78
C HIS A 642 -6.13 -20.73 10.70
N SER A 643 -7.32 -20.40 10.21
CA SER A 643 -8.42 -21.36 9.98
C SER A 643 -8.03 -22.49 9.04
N TYR A 644 -7.42 -22.18 7.90
CA TYR A 644 -6.93 -23.18 6.95
C TYR A 644 -5.96 -24.15 7.63
N ALA A 645 -4.98 -23.62 8.36
CA ALA A 645 -4.00 -24.46 9.07
C ALA A 645 -4.63 -25.31 10.17
N GLN A 646 -5.53 -24.72 10.95
CA GLN A 646 -6.21 -25.42 12.05
C GLN A 646 -7.09 -26.54 11.50
N ARG A 647 -7.87 -26.30 10.44
CA ARG A 647 -8.71 -27.32 9.78
C ARG A 647 -7.88 -28.52 9.30
N HIS A 648 -6.70 -28.28 8.72
CA HIS A 648 -5.80 -29.36 8.31
C HIS A 648 -5.17 -30.10 9.50
N ALA A 649 -4.80 -29.38 10.56
CA ALA A 649 -4.31 -29.99 11.78
C ALA A 649 -5.38 -30.85 12.47
N ASP A 650 -6.63 -30.39 12.50
CA ASP A 650 -7.79 -31.09 13.06
C ASP A 650 -8.17 -32.32 12.22
N ALA A 651 -7.96 -32.23 10.89
CA ALA A 651 -8.05 -33.36 9.97
C ALA A 651 -6.85 -34.33 10.05
N ASN A 652 -5.92 -34.12 10.99
CA ASN A 652 -4.70 -34.92 11.19
C ASN A 652 -3.77 -34.99 9.97
N VAL A 653 -3.74 -33.95 9.13
CA VAL A 653 -2.71 -33.83 8.08
C VAL A 653 -1.33 -33.88 8.75
N PRO A 654 -0.35 -34.65 8.23
CA PRO A 654 0.99 -34.69 8.81
C PRO A 654 1.65 -33.31 8.91
N ILE A 655 2.42 -33.07 9.99
CA ILE A 655 2.99 -31.74 10.28
C ILE A 655 3.94 -31.24 9.19
N ASP A 656 4.70 -32.14 8.57
CA ASP A 656 5.59 -31.89 7.44
C ASP A 656 4.80 -31.49 6.19
N VAL A 657 3.72 -32.22 5.88
CA VAL A 657 2.81 -31.89 4.78
C VAL A 657 2.14 -30.53 5.02
N LEU A 658 1.62 -30.27 6.21
CA LEU A 658 1.01 -28.96 6.52
C LEU A 658 2.04 -27.83 6.50
N LYS A 659 3.28 -28.07 6.93
CA LYS A 659 4.38 -27.10 6.83
C LYS A 659 4.65 -26.74 5.36
N GLU A 660 4.62 -27.71 4.45
CA GLU A 660 4.78 -27.49 3.01
C GLU A 660 3.59 -26.75 2.41
N LEU A 661 2.36 -27.19 2.70
CA LEU A 661 1.14 -26.49 2.27
C LEU A 661 1.18 -25.03 2.72
N MET A 662 1.52 -24.75 3.98
CA MET A 662 1.63 -23.40 4.54
C MET A 662 2.88 -22.62 4.11
N ASP A 663 3.84 -23.27 3.44
CA ASP A 663 5.16 -22.73 3.07
C ASP A 663 5.92 -22.11 4.29
N HIS A 664 5.88 -22.81 5.42
CA HIS A 664 6.61 -22.44 6.64
C HIS A 664 8.09 -22.88 6.57
N LYS A 665 9.01 -22.04 7.06
CA LYS A 665 10.44 -22.39 7.14
C LYS A 665 10.75 -23.35 8.30
N SER A 666 10.17 -23.11 9.48
CA SER A 666 10.37 -23.94 10.67
C SER A 666 9.13 -24.81 10.93
N ALA A 667 9.37 -26.05 11.35
CA ALA A 667 8.34 -26.95 11.84
C ALA A 667 7.68 -26.42 13.13
N ASP A 668 8.40 -25.67 13.97
CA ASP A 668 7.86 -25.09 15.21
C ASP A 668 6.68 -24.15 14.94
N THR A 669 6.73 -23.41 13.83
CA THR A 669 5.63 -22.53 13.43
C THR A 669 4.37 -23.33 13.09
N THR A 670 4.52 -24.53 12.53
CA THR A 670 3.40 -25.43 12.19
C THR A 670 2.95 -26.24 13.41
N ALA A 671 3.87 -26.65 14.29
CA ALA A 671 3.59 -27.43 15.49
C ALA A 671 2.58 -26.73 16.42
N ARG A 672 2.52 -25.40 16.40
CA ARG A 672 1.58 -24.60 17.19
C ARG A 672 0.11 -24.96 16.92
N TYR A 673 -0.26 -25.36 15.70
CA TYR A 673 -1.64 -25.78 15.37
C TYR A 673 -2.01 -27.15 15.94
N TYR A 674 -1.01 -27.97 16.28
CA TYR A 674 -1.20 -29.28 16.90
C TYR A 674 -1.10 -29.24 18.42
N LYS A 675 -0.86 -28.08 19.04
CA LYS A 675 -0.52 -27.99 20.46
C LYS A 675 -1.62 -28.57 21.37
N VAL A 676 -2.89 -28.34 21.05
CA VAL A 676 -4.02 -28.90 21.83
C VAL A 676 -4.22 -30.39 21.57
N SER A 677 -4.10 -30.87 20.33
CA SER A 677 -4.18 -32.30 20.03
C SER A 677 -2.98 -33.07 20.63
N LEU A 678 -1.79 -32.47 20.61
CA LEU A 678 -0.59 -32.99 21.25
C LEU A 678 -0.73 -32.98 22.78
N LYS A 679 -1.26 -31.92 23.39
CA LYS A 679 -1.54 -31.87 24.83
C LYS A 679 -2.55 -32.95 25.23
N ARG A 680 -3.67 -33.06 24.52
CA ARG A 680 -4.69 -34.11 24.76
C ARG A 680 -4.11 -35.52 24.59
N LYS A 681 -3.28 -35.72 23.57
CA LYS A 681 -2.56 -36.99 23.37
C LYS A 681 -1.57 -37.27 24.51
N LEU A 682 -0.81 -36.28 24.96
CA LEU A 682 0.14 -36.42 26.07
C LEU A 682 -0.55 -36.77 27.39
N GLU A 683 -1.69 -36.15 27.69
CA GLU A 683 -2.51 -36.52 28.86
C GLU A 683 -3.06 -37.94 28.71
N ALA A 684 -3.60 -38.31 27.53
CA ALA A 684 -4.08 -39.67 27.28
C ALA A 684 -2.96 -40.71 27.41
N VAL A 685 -1.73 -40.41 26.94
CA VAL A 685 -0.55 -41.27 27.13
C VAL A 685 -0.16 -41.37 28.61
N LYS A 686 -0.24 -40.27 29.35
CA LYS A 686 0.11 -40.22 30.78
C LYS A 686 -0.82 -41.12 31.62
N THR A 687 -2.10 -41.17 31.26
CA THR A 687 -3.08 -42.11 31.82
C THR A 687 -2.80 -43.53 31.31
N MET A 688 -2.76 -43.74 29.99
CA MET A 688 -2.69 -45.08 29.39
C MET A 688 -1.45 -45.87 29.78
N ARG A 689 -0.30 -45.22 29.96
CA ARG A 689 0.95 -45.89 30.34
C ARG A 689 0.87 -46.64 31.67
N LEU A 690 -0.09 -46.30 32.54
CA LEU A 690 -0.31 -46.93 33.84
C LEU A 690 -1.14 -48.21 33.73
N HIS A 691 -1.89 -48.38 32.64
CA HIS A 691 -2.79 -49.51 32.40
C HIS A 691 -2.26 -50.48 31.32
N VAL A 692 -0.97 -50.39 30.99
CA VAL A 692 -0.31 -51.37 30.11
C VAL A 692 -0.23 -52.71 30.84
N VAL A 693 -0.50 -53.81 30.15
CA VAL A 693 -0.41 -55.18 30.68
C VAL A 693 0.59 -56.03 29.90
N ASP A 694 0.94 -57.20 30.43
CA ASP A 694 1.73 -58.22 29.73
C ASP A 694 0.85 -59.20 28.92
N ARG A 695 1.48 -60.21 28.31
CA ARG A 695 0.80 -61.26 27.54
C ARG A 695 -0.19 -62.12 28.33
N HIS A 696 -0.15 -62.07 29.66
CA HIS A 696 -1.07 -62.79 30.54
C HIS A 696 -2.18 -61.87 31.07
N GLY A 697 -2.16 -60.58 30.71
CA GLY A 697 -3.06 -59.56 31.23
C GLY A 697 -2.65 -59.02 32.59
N ASN A 698 -1.45 -59.32 33.10
CA ASN A 698 -0.98 -58.78 34.38
C ASN A 698 -0.47 -57.34 34.21
N PRO A 699 -0.63 -56.45 35.22
CA PRO A 699 -0.14 -55.07 35.14
C PRO A 699 1.37 -54.98 34.82
N ALA A 700 1.70 -54.21 33.78
CA ALA A 700 3.07 -53.96 33.31
C ALA A 700 3.26 -52.47 32.95
N PRO A 701 3.07 -51.53 33.90
CA PRO A 701 3.08 -50.10 33.64
C PRO A 701 4.43 -49.58 33.14
N MET A 702 4.40 -48.51 32.35
CA MET A 702 5.60 -47.91 31.78
C MET A 702 6.09 -46.70 32.59
N THR A 703 7.39 -46.71 32.90
CA THR A 703 8.04 -45.73 33.79
C THR A 703 7.99 -44.29 33.28
N SER A 704 7.87 -44.05 31.96
CA SER A 704 7.78 -42.71 31.38
C SER A 704 6.91 -42.68 30.11
N ASN A 705 6.37 -41.50 29.79
CA ASN A 705 5.68 -41.25 28.52
C ASN A 705 6.59 -41.59 27.33
N ARG A 706 7.89 -41.29 27.44
CA ARG A 706 8.89 -41.60 26.41
C ARG A 706 9.06 -43.11 26.23
N ALA A 707 9.04 -43.89 27.30
CA ALA A 707 9.08 -45.35 27.23
C ALA A 707 7.82 -45.91 26.55
N TYR A 708 6.65 -45.36 26.86
CA TYR A 708 5.39 -45.72 26.19
C TYR A 708 5.46 -45.42 24.69
N GLU A 709 5.88 -44.22 24.28
CA GLU A 709 5.96 -43.84 22.87
C GLU A 709 7.02 -44.66 22.09
N MET A 710 8.22 -44.88 22.66
CA MET A 710 9.26 -45.68 22.02
C MET A 710 8.86 -47.15 21.81
N ARG A 711 8.01 -47.69 22.70
CA ARG A 711 7.59 -49.10 22.70
C ARG A 711 6.20 -49.31 22.07
N SER A 712 5.52 -48.22 21.69
CA SER A 712 4.25 -48.23 20.96
C SER A 712 4.40 -48.51 19.46
N VAL A 713 5.46 -49.21 19.07
CA VAL A 713 5.56 -49.76 17.71
C VAL A 713 4.38 -50.70 17.54
N ALA A 714 3.46 -50.33 16.64
CA ALA A 714 2.21 -51.04 16.43
C ALA A 714 2.52 -52.42 15.88
N VAL A 715 2.54 -53.42 16.76
CA VAL A 715 2.35 -54.80 16.38
C VAL A 715 0.85 -55.08 16.38
N PRO A 716 0.37 -56.11 15.67
CA PRO A 716 -1.05 -56.45 15.67
C PRO A 716 -1.57 -56.50 17.11
N PHE A 717 -2.59 -55.66 17.37
CA PHE A 717 -3.38 -55.65 18.61
C PHE A 717 -2.63 -55.19 19.89
N GLY A 718 -1.50 -54.48 19.81
CA GLY A 718 -0.84 -53.92 21.00
C GLY A 718 0.52 -53.25 20.75
N GLY A 719 1.30 -53.06 21.81
CA GLY A 719 2.69 -52.60 21.75
C GLY A 719 3.71 -53.75 21.80
N CYS A 720 4.93 -53.48 21.33
CA CYS A 720 6.06 -54.42 21.38
C CYS A 720 7.28 -53.77 22.05
N THR A 721 7.93 -54.49 22.95
CA THR A 721 9.13 -54.02 23.65
C THR A 721 10.43 -54.67 23.18
N GLU A 722 10.37 -55.59 22.21
CA GLU A 722 11.57 -56.25 21.67
C GLU A 722 12.42 -55.22 20.91
N PRO A 723 13.68 -54.97 21.33
CA PRO A 723 14.49 -53.86 20.83
C PRO A 723 14.71 -53.88 19.30
N SER A 724 14.91 -55.05 18.69
CA SER A 724 15.24 -55.18 17.27
C SER A 724 14.03 -54.86 16.39
N ASN A 725 12.86 -55.36 16.77
CA ASN A 725 11.58 -55.13 16.10
C ASN A 725 11.10 -53.70 16.32
N VAL A 726 11.34 -53.13 17.52
CA VAL A 726 11.09 -51.70 17.78
C VAL A 726 11.95 -50.82 16.88
N LYS A 727 13.25 -51.13 16.78
CA LYS A 727 14.17 -50.42 15.88
C LYS A 727 13.75 -50.52 14.40
N ALA A 728 13.17 -51.65 14.01
CA ALA A 728 12.65 -51.90 12.65
C ALA A 728 11.22 -51.40 12.43
N GLY A 729 10.64 -50.62 13.34
CA GLY A 729 9.30 -50.06 13.17
C GLY A 729 8.17 -51.10 13.15
N GLY A 730 8.41 -52.31 13.69
CA GLY A 730 7.40 -53.37 13.81
C GLY A 730 7.44 -54.38 12.67
N HIS A 731 8.38 -54.24 11.73
CA HIS A 731 8.46 -55.03 10.51
C HIS A 731 9.43 -56.24 10.59
N ALA A 732 10.17 -56.40 11.68
CA ALA A 732 11.23 -57.41 11.81
C ALA A 732 10.92 -58.56 12.80
N CYS A 733 9.65 -58.73 13.20
CA CYS A 733 9.28 -59.82 14.11
C CYS A 733 9.52 -61.19 13.47
N PRO A 734 10.27 -62.11 14.12
CA PRO A 734 10.56 -63.44 13.56
C PRO A 734 9.39 -64.43 13.72
N ILE A 735 8.51 -64.23 14.70
CA ILE A 735 7.37 -65.11 15.03
C ILE A 735 6.03 -64.44 14.68
N ARG A 736 5.94 -63.83 13.50
CA ARG A 736 4.80 -63.00 13.06
C ARG A 736 3.44 -63.62 13.45
N PHE A 737 2.52 -62.77 13.92
CA PHE A 737 1.16 -63.13 14.34
C PHE A 737 1.03 -63.93 15.64
N GLN A 738 2.12 -64.27 16.33
CA GLN A 738 2.10 -64.97 17.63
C GLN A 738 2.23 -64.00 18.82
N CYS A 739 1.63 -62.81 18.74
CA CYS A 739 1.79 -61.75 19.74
C CYS A 739 1.23 -62.15 21.12
N ALA A 740 0.12 -62.88 21.15
CA ALA A 740 -0.55 -63.32 22.39
C ALA A 740 0.36 -64.16 23.29
N ASP A 741 1.34 -64.85 22.72
CA ASP A 741 2.23 -65.76 23.44
C ASP A 741 3.67 -65.20 23.57
N CYS A 742 3.92 -63.98 23.09
CA CYS A 742 5.24 -63.35 23.11
C CYS A 742 5.51 -62.58 24.42
N GLY A 743 6.66 -62.82 25.06
CA GLY A 743 7.05 -62.13 26.31
C GLY A 743 7.26 -60.61 26.17
N PHE A 744 7.39 -60.10 24.95
CA PHE A 744 7.57 -58.67 24.64
C PHE A 744 6.26 -57.94 24.31
N TYR A 745 5.13 -58.65 24.26
CA TYR A 745 3.82 -58.06 23.97
C TYR A 745 3.34 -57.22 25.15
N ARG A 746 2.93 -55.97 24.86
CA ARG A 746 2.46 -54.99 25.86
C ARG A 746 1.21 -54.28 25.35
N PRO A 747 0.04 -54.93 25.40
CA PRO A 747 -1.22 -54.26 25.08
C PRO A 747 -1.69 -53.36 26.23
N ASP A 748 -2.66 -52.53 25.93
CA ASP A 748 -3.30 -51.62 26.88
C ASP A 748 -4.81 -51.51 26.53
N PRO A 749 -5.67 -50.97 27.41
CA PRO A 749 -7.11 -50.87 27.20
C PRO A 749 -7.53 -50.23 25.86
N SER A 750 -6.70 -49.38 25.26
CA SER A 750 -7.03 -48.78 23.96
C SER A 750 -6.92 -49.75 22.77
N TYR A 751 -6.38 -50.95 22.98
CA TYR A 751 -6.37 -52.07 22.01
C TYR A 751 -7.47 -53.10 22.25
N LEU A 752 -8.25 -53.00 23.33
CA LEU A 752 -9.21 -54.03 23.75
C LEU A 752 -10.20 -54.41 22.64
N ALA A 753 -10.82 -53.44 21.99
CA ALA A 753 -11.72 -53.69 20.86
C ALA A 753 -11.02 -54.41 19.68
N ALA A 754 -9.75 -54.09 19.42
CA ALA A 754 -8.99 -54.74 18.36
C ALA A 754 -8.59 -56.17 18.72
N ILE A 755 -8.35 -56.45 20.00
CA ILE A 755 -8.13 -57.80 20.53
C ILE A 755 -9.42 -58.62 20.42
N GLU A 756 -10.58 -58.04 20.72
CA GLU A 756 -11.89 -58.68 20.57
C GLU A 756 -12.25 -58.97 19.11
N ASP A 757 -11.93 -58.05 18.19
CA ASP A 757 -12.01 -58.28 16.74
C ASP A 757 -11.15 -59.49 16.35
N GLN A 758 -9.88 -59.53 16.77
CA GLN A 758 -8.98 -60.64 16.45
C GLN A 758 -9.46 -61.98 17.03
N ILE A 759 -10.08 -62.00 18.22
CA ILE A 759 -10.67 -63.22 18.77
C ILE A 759 -11.80 -63.74 17.88
N ARG A 760 -12.58 -62.85 17.25
CA ARG A 760 -13.64 -63.23 16.31
C ARG A 760 -13.04 -63.77 15.00
N ASP A 761 -12.02 -63.10 14.48
CA ASP A 761 -11.33 -63.52 13.26
C ASP A 761 -10.66 -64.89 13.45
N LEU A 762 -9.94 -65.11 14.54
CA LEU A 762 -9.33 -66.41 14.85
C LEU A 762 -10.35 -67.54 15.02
N LYS A 763 -11.54 -67.25 15.55
CA LYS A 763 -12.64 -68.23 15.61
C LYS A 763 -13.12 -68.60 14.21
N ALA A 764 -13.30 -67.61 13.33
CA ALA A 764 -13.69 -67.85 11.94
C ALA A 764 -12.61 -68.64 11.17
N ASP A 765 -11.34 -68.29 11.38
CA ASP A 765 -10.20 -69.01 10.80
C ASP A 765 -10.13 -70.46 11.31
N LYS A 766 -10.41 -70.69 12.60
CA LYS A 766 -10.46 -72.04 13.18
C LYS A 766 -11.58 -72.88 12.57
N GLU A 767 -12.79 -72.34 12.44
CA GLU A 767 -13.90 -73.05 11.77
C GLU A 767 -13.58 -73.37 10.31
N THR A 768 -12.93 -72.43 9.60
CA THR A 768 -12.47 -72.63 8.23
C THR A 768 -11.42 -73.74 8.15
N ALA A 769 -10.43 -73.73 9.05
CA ALA A 769 -9.38 -74.74 9.11
C ALA A 769 -9.95 -76.15 9.41
N LEU A 770 -10.93 -76.24 10.32
CA LEU A 770 -11.68 -77.48 10.59
C LEU A 770 -12.39 -78.00 9.34
N ALA A 771 -13.09 -77.11 8.61
CA ALA A 771 -13.80 -77.46 7.38
C ALA A 771 -12.84 -77.89 6.24
N MET A 772 -11.62 -77.34 6.21
CA MET A 772 -10.59 -77.69 5.24
C MET A 772 -9.84 -79.00 5.58
N GLY A 773 -10.12 -79.62 6.73
CA GLY A 773 -9.42 -80.83 7.17
C GLY A 773 -7.94 -80.61 7.46
N THR A 774 -7.57 -79.42 7.96
CA THR A 774 -6.17 -79.12 8.33
C THR A 774 -5.70 -79.99 9.50
N ASP A 775 -4.38 -80.22 9.58
CA ASP A 775 -3.75 -80.98 10.65
C ASP A 775 -4.05 -80.44 12.06
N GLU A 776 -4.06 -81.32 13.06
CA GLU A 776 -4.38 -81.02 14.47
C GLU A 776 -3.49 -79.90 15.04
N TYR A 777 -2.21 -79.82 14.66
CA TYR A 777 -1.33 -78.79 15.19
C TYR A 777 -1.78 -77.37 14.80
N VAL A 778 -2.41 -77.20 13.63
CA VAL A 778 -2.93 -75.91 13.15
C VAL A 778 -4.15 -75.50 13.97
N ILE A 779 -5.08 -76.44 14.17
CA ILE A 779 -6.29 -76.23 14.97
C ILE A 779 -5.93 -75.90 16.41
N ARG A 780 -4.98 -76.64 17.00
CA ARG A 780 -4.47 -76.40 18.34
C ARG A 780 -3.86 -75.00 18.44
N ASN A 781 -3.02 -74.60 17.49
CA ASN A 781 -2.39 -73.27 17.48
C ASN A 781 -3.42 -72.12 17.42
N LEU A 782 -4.46 -72.24 16.59
CA LEU A 782 -5.54 -71.24 16.54
C LEU A 782 -6.33 -71.21 17.86
N GLN A 783 -6.61 -72.37 18.44
CA GLN A 783 -7.31 -72.48 19.71
C GLN A 783 -6.50 -71.88 20.87
N ASP A 784 -5.20 -72.12 20.91
CA ASP A 784 -4.30 -71.57 21.93
C ASP A 784 -4.21 -70.04 21.83
N GLN A 785 -4.08 -69.49 20.62
CA GLN A 785 -4.12 -68.04 20.40
C GLN A 785 -5.47 -67.42 20.82
N ILE A 786 -6.60 -68.08 20.52
CA ILE A 786 -7.93 -67.63 21.00
C ILE A 786 -7.94 -67.59 22.53
N ASN A 787 -7.42 -68.61 23.19
CA ASN A 787 -7.39 -68.69 24.65
C ASN A 787 -6.49 -67.59 25.26
N SER A 788 -5.31 -67.38 24.70
CA SER A 788 -4.37 -66.34 25.16
C SER A 788 -4.96 -64.93 25.01
N PHE A 789 -5.54 -64.58 23.85
CA PHE A 789 -6.18 -63.26 23.69
C PHE A 789 -7.44 -63.10 24.56
N LYS A 790 -8.26 -64.14 24.72
CA LYS A 790 -9.42 -64.10 25.64
C LYS A 790 -8.98 -63.82 27.08
N LYS A 791 -7.89 -64.46 27.53
CA LYS A 791 -7.34 -64.25 28.87
C LYS A 791 -6.89 -62.81 29.06
N VAL A 792 -6.17 -62.25 28.09
CA VAL A 792 -5.74 -60.84 28.10
C VAL A 792 -6.93 -59.89 28.16
N ALA A 793 -7.95 -60.10 27.30
CA ALA A 793 -9.14 -59.26 27.27
C ALA A 793 -9.95 -59.33 28.56
N ALA A 794 -10.18 -60.53 29.11
CA ALA A 794 -10.90 -60.74 30.36
C ALA A 794 -10.22 -60.01 31.53
N ASN A 795 -8.90 -60.16 31.66
CA ASN A 795 -8.14 -59.51 32.73
C ASN A 795 -8.11 -57.97 32.58
N MET A 796 -8.10 -57.45 31.35
CA MET A 796 -8.25 -56.00 31.12
C MET A 796 -9.63 -55.49 31.52
N HIS A 797 -10.70 -56.21 31.16
CA HIS A 797 -12.06 -55.85 31.56
C HIS A 797 -12.22 -55.85 33.08
N GLU A 798 -11.74 -56.89 33.77
CA GLU A 798 -11.76 -56.97 35.24
C GLU A 798 -11.00 -55.81 35.89
N GLN A 799 -9.82 -55.46 35.37
CA GLN A 799 -9.04 -54.32 35.87
C GLN A 799 -9.73 -52.98 35.64
N ILE A 800 -10.45 -52.80 34.51
CA ILE A 800 -11.20 -51.58 34.22
C ILE A 800 -12.42 -51.46 35.15
N GLU A 801 -13.14 -52.56 35.37
CA GLU A 801 -14.31 -52.59 36.27
C GLU A 801 -13.95 -52.41 37.75
N ALA A 802 -12.73 -52.80 38.15
CA ALA A 802 -12.24 -52.59 39.50
C ALA A 802 -11.84 -51.13 39.81
N LEU A 803 -11.78 -50.24 38.80
CA LEU A 803 -11.42 -48.83 39.00
C LEU A 803 -12.59 -48.03 39.60
N PRO A 804 -12.29 -46.99 40.42
CA PRO A 804 -13.30 -46.01 40.82
C PRO A 804 -13.96 -45.34 39.61
N GLU A 805 -15.26 -45.03 39.70
CA GLU A 805 -16.06 -44.47 38.59
C GLU A 805 -15.34 -43.34 37.83
N LYS A 806 -14.82 -42.36 38.57
CA LYS A 806 -14.12 -41.22 38.00
C LYS A 806 -12.83 -41.59 37.24
N GLU A 807 -12.06 -42.53 37.78
CA GLU A 807 -10.82 -43.00 37.13
C GLU A 807 -11.13 -43.84 35.89
N ARG A 808 -12.22 -44.62 35.94
CA ARG A 808 -12.75 -45.37 34.81
C ARG A 808 -13.20 -44.44 33.68
N GLU A 809 -13.94 -43.36 33.98
CA GLU A 809 -14.32 -42.34 32.99
C GLU A 809 -13.10 -41.67 32.34
N GLU A 810 -12.10 -41.26 33.14
CA GLU A 810 -10.85 -40.65 32.65
C GLU A 810 -10.04 -41.61 31.77
N LEU A 811 -9.99 -42.89 32.12
CA LEU A 811 -9.37 -43.94 31.31
C LEU A 811 -10.10 -44.13 29.98
N MET A 812 -11.43 -44.20 30.00
CA MET A 812 -12.23 -44.42 28.78
C MET A 812 -12.17 -43.25 27.81
N GLU A 813 -12.09 -42.01 28.30
CA GLU A 813 -11.83 -40.85 27.42
C GLU A 813 -10.41 -40.91 26.83
N SER A 814 -9.41 -41.34 27.61
CA SER A 814 -8.04 -41.57 27.13
C SER A 814 -7.98 -42.66 26.06
N VAL A 815 -8.75 -43.75 26.23
CA VAL A 815 -8.93 -44.81 25.22
C VAL A 815 -9.47 -44.23 23.93
N LYS A 816 -10.51 -43.40 23.99
CA LYS A 816 -11.12 -42.76 22.82
C LYS A 816 -10.13 -41.85 22.08
N VAL A 817 -9.36 -41.04 22.81
CA VAL A 817 -8.32 -40.17 22.24
C VAL A 817 -7.24 -40.97 21.51
N LEU A 818 -6.73 -42.05 22.12
CA LEU A 818 -5.67 -42.87 21.52
C LEU A 818 -6.18 -43.72 20.35
N ARG A 819 -7.39 -44.28 20.43
CA ARG A 819 -8.03 -45.00 19.30
C ARG A 819 -8.22 -44.07 18.10
N LYS A 820 -8.73 -42.85 18.31
CA LYS A 820 -8.87 -41.84 17.25
C LYS A 820 -7.52 -41.46 16.65
N SER A 821 -6.49 -41.29 17.50
CA SER A 821 -5.13 -40.99 17.05
C SER A 821 -4.51 -42.11 16.22
N ARG A 822 -4.82 -43.39 16.50
CA ARG A 822 -4.32 -44.54 15.72
C ARG A 822 -5.11 -44.73 14.43
N ALA A 823 -6.44 -44.61 14.46
CA ALA A 823 -7.28 -44.69 13.26
C ALA A 823 -6.87 -43.63 12.21
N ALA A 824 -6.48 -42.43 12.66
CA ALA A 824 -5.96 -41.36 11.79
C ALA A 824 -4.60 -41.68 11.14
N ARG A 825 -3.82 -42.62 11.68
CA ARG A 825 -2.56 -43.11 11.08
C ARG A 825 -2.79 -44.21 10.02
N GLY A 826 -4.05 -44.53 9.73
CA GLY A 826 -4.46 -45.63 8.86
C GLY A 826 -4.57 -46.95 9.64
N ARG A 827 -5.56 -47.78 9.29
CA ARG A 827 -5.50 -49.21 9.64
C ARG A 827 -4.24 -49.76 8.98
N MET A 828 -3.29 -50.28 9.76
CA MET A 828 -2.27 -51.18 9.21
C MET A 828 -3.00 -52.45 8.78
N MET A 829 -3.61 -52.41 7.58
CA MET A 829 -3.91 -53.62 6.84
C MET A 829 -2.59 -54.31 6.59
N LEU A 830 -2.56 -55.60 6.91
CA LEU A 830 -1.42 -56.49 6.72
C LEU A 830 -0.78 -56.26 5.35
N PRO A 831 0.53 -56.01 5.24
CA PRO A 831 1.21 -56.22 3.99
C PRO A 831 1.26 -57.74 3.75
N LEU A 832 0.27 -58.28 3.07
CA LEU A 832 0.43 -59.53 2.32
C LEU A 832 1.35 -59.18 1.15
N THR A 833 2.66 -59.20 1.40
CA THR A 833 3.63 -59.23 0.30
C THR A 833 3.54 -60.63 -0.29
N VAL A 834 2.73 -60.79 -1.34
CA VAL A 834 2.78 -61.98 -2.19
C VAL A 834 4.12 -61.92 -2.91
N ILE A 835 5.12 -62.66 -2.42
CA ILE A 835 6.31 -62.94 -3.19
C ILE A 835 5.86 -63.82 -4.35
N ARG A 836 5.82 -63.27 -5.56
CA ARG A 836 5.70 -64.09 -6.77
C ARG A 836 7.01 -64.89 -6.90
N PRO A 837 6.96 -66.22 -7.13
CA PRO A 837 8.18 -66.97 -7.40
C PRO A 837 8.78 -66.44 -8.71
N GLY A 838 9.94 -65.78 -8.63
CA GLY A 838 10.63 -65.25 -9.82
C GLY A 838 11.63 -64.13 -9.57
N GLU A 839 11.51 -63.37 -8.47
CA GLU A 839 12.45 -62.28 -8.18
C GLU A 839 13.35 -62.62 -6.99
N SER A 840 14.27 -63.55 -7.22
CA SER A 840 15.51 -63.65 -6.45
C SER A 840 16.66 -63.26 -7.37
N SER A 841 17.31 -62.15 -7.01
CA SER A 841 18.72 -61.83 -7.28
C SER A 841 19.22 -61.87 -8.73
N ALA A 842 19.42 -60.67 -9.29
CA ALA A 842 20.63 -60.27 -10.01
C ALA A 842 20.95 -58.82 -9.64
#